data_AF-A0A7I8W997-F1
#
_entry.id   AF-A0A7I8W997-F1
#
_cell.length_a   1.000
_cell.length_b   1.000
_cell.length_c   1.000
_cell.angle_alpha   90.00
_cell.angle_beta   90.00
_cell.angle_gamma   90.00
#
_symmetry.space_group_name_H-M   'P 1'
#
loop_
_entity.id
_entity.type
_entity.pdbx_description
1 polymer ?
#
loop_
_entity_poly.entity_id
_entity_poly.type
_entity_poly.pdbx_seq_one_letter_code
_entity_poly.pdbx_strand_id
1 'polypeptide(L)'
;MKTLLILSLCFTVVASRYSPTWESVDSRPIPQWYNDAKIGIFMHWGVFSVPSFGTEWFWNRWKSGDPSFVNFVKNNYRPNWTYADFARDFTTEFFNPDDWAELFKASGAKYVVLTSKHHEGFTNWPSNVSFNWNSKAVGPNKDLVGMLADSIRAKTDIHFGSKALPELYELVMNYKPEVIWSDGDWEASSAYWNSTEFLAWLYNDSPVKDTVAVNDRWGNDATCKHGGYYTCSDRFNPGTIQKHKFENAMTIDRSSWGYRREAKLEDYLTIETLLETLAQTVSCNGNLLMNIGPTKDGRIIPIFEERLRQMGKWLGVNGDAIYESRPWKRANDTMTKRVYYTMKPDAVYATFFNWPMNGQLMLKSVTPMPNTKVSLLGYSGNLMFKNLDNQGISVSIPALNPSQIPTPWAWLSRLSSYMKEMLHTFRAVVLDKLNSVQSFLIDNLSQVTGRDIQSLIDDNGNAFKVILGSSVCIVIAIYISRRKRKISKEIPGPAGWPIVGNYFDNRDAEFHNRIDQWAKQFQGIFQVNLLSKKHIVVTSLKGLQECLLEKSTDYAGRSETFRLSLSYDLPNDLIFTSFSPEWNARKKLAMKSMKMYGEGLEDLERVTDQVLDDFFKNIDEKQGQPWVINEDIINCFVNIIFTLALGKRLPWNDPAIGFLKKNFDAATPSQISPEGIILDIFPFLWKMNFPSKICSDLQKGLDANKWFKNEIDEQLKTFEANKPRGYLDLFYQEYLNEQKLDSKTKISYPQLVMMTIQTLIAGYATTATAVTCFIQLMLRYPEIQEKIYHEIIDNVGNDRRPNINDKNNHHYLMATIYELLRFTSHVPFSVHKSIKNTTLLGYEIPKNTTLITFFWGLHHDEKIFPEPYKFKPERYLEENGEFVAPGHPCRKALFAFGAGRRVCLGETLAKNRLFLVIGALVQNYKFLPGNGKDIGEDVDPRDYKFGIVLNPGDLNVRMIRRNGKT
;
A
#
# COMPACT_ATOMS: atom_id res chain seq x y z
N MET A 1 -4.63 -29.21 9.70
CA MET A 1 -4.69 -29.55 8.26
C MET A 1 -5.33 -28.45 7.39
N LYS A 2 -6.55 -27.95 7.68
CA LYS A 2 -7.16 -26.81 6.95
C LYS A 2 -6.39 -25.47 7.07
N THR A 3 -5.65 -25.28 8.16
CA THR A 3 -4.92 -24.05 8.46
C THR A 3 -3.56 -23.93 7.75
N LEU A 4 -2.91 -25.04 7.41
CA LEU A 4 -1.61 -25.04 6.72
C LEU A 4 -1.75 -24.94 5.19
N LEU A 5 -2.86 -25.42 4.61
CA LEU A 5 -3.15 -25.25 3.18
C LEU A 5 -3.37 -23.76 2.81
N ILE A 6 -3.84 -22.94 3.74
CA ILE A 6 -4.09 -21.51 3.53
C ILE A 6 -2.80 -20.69 3.63
N LEU A 7 -1.85 -21.12 4.47
CA LEU A 7 -0.53 -20.50 4.62
C LEU A 7 0.37 -20.68 3.37
N SER A 8 0.19 -21.76 2.61
CA SER A 8 0.91 -22.01 1.35
C SER A 8 0.38 -21.17 0.17
N LEU A 9 -0.86 -20.68 0.23
CA LEU A 9 -1.48 -19.94 -0.88
C LEU A 9 -1.30 -18.42 -0.82
N CYS A 10 -0.88 -17.85 0.32
CA CYS A 10 -0.90 -16.39 0.53
C CYS A 10 0.42 -15.65 0.26
N PHE A 11 1.46 -16.30 -0.29
CA PHE A 11 2.71 -15.63 -0.66
C PHE A 11 2.65 -14.89 -2.02
N THR A 12 1.46 -14.64 -2.57
CA THR A 12 1.29 -13.91 -3.82
C THR A 12 0.76 -12.50 -3.59
N VAL A 13 1.66 -11.53 -3.78
CA VAL A 13 1.43 -10.13 -4.17
C VAL A 13 0.63 -9.26 -3.18
N VAL A 14 1.32 -8.58 -2.25
CA VAL A 14 0.86 -7.25 -1.82
C VAL A 14 1.00 -6.36 -3.05
N ALA A 15 -0.11 -6.13 -3.75
CA ALA A 15 -0.15 -5.28 -4.93
C ALA A 15 0.31 -3.88 -4.52
N SER A 16 1.39 -3.40 -5.14
CA SER A 16 1.73 -1.98 -5.07
C SER A 16 0.54 -1.21 -5.62
N ARG A 17 0.02 -0.21 -4.89
CA ARG A 17 -1.04 0.64 -5.43
C ARG A 17 -0.59 1.27 -6.73
N TYR A 18 -1.46 1.29 -7.72
CA TYR A 18 -1.19 1.89 -9.02
C TYR A 18 -1.24 3.42 -8.91
N SER A 19 -0.20 4.11 -9.37
CA SER A 19 -0.18 5.57 -9.48
C SER A 19 -0.85 6.00 -10.79
N PRO A 20 -1.40 7.23 -10.89
CA PRO A 20 -2.02 7.74 -12.11
C PRO A 20 -0.98 8.13 -13.16
N THR A 21 -0.21 7.15 -13.62
CA THR A 21 0.82 7.26 -14.65
C THR A 21 0.77 6.01 -15.51
N TRP A 22 0.95 6.13 -16.83
CA TRP A 22 0.89 4.98 -17.73
C TRP A 22 1.85 3.85 -17.33
N GLU A 23 3.09 4.16 -16.92
CA GLU A 23 4.05 3.14 -16.48
C GLU A 23 3.55 2.31 -15.29
N SER A 24 2.75 2.92 -14.41
CA SER A 24 2.18 2.23 -13.27
C SER A 24 0.93 1.47 -13.68
N VAL A 25 -0.02 2.11 -14.36
CA VAL A 25 -1.30 1.50 -14.74
C VAL A 25 -1.09 0.31 -15.69
N ASP A 26 -0.19 0.43 -16.67
CA ASP A 26 0.15 -0.64 -17.63
C ASP A 26 0.93 -1.80 -16.98
N SER A 27 1.50 -1.60 -15.79
CA SER A 27 2.16 -2.69 -15.06
C SER A 27 1.17 -3.70 -14.47
N ARG A 28 -0.13 -3.38 -14.45
CA ARG A 28 -1.18 -4.28 -13.96
C ARG A 28 -1.32 -5.48 -14.90
N PRO A 29 -1.17 -6.72 -14.41
CA PRO A 29 -1.48 -7.88 -15.23
C PRO A 29 -2.98 -7.92 -15.56
N ILE A 30 -3.32 -8.31 -16.80
CA ILE A 30 -4.71 -8.53 -17.18
C ILE A 30 -5.31 -9.68 -16.34
N PRO A 31 -6.58 -9.60 -15.90
CA PRO A 31 -7.23 -10.68 -15.17
C PRO A 31 -7.19 -12.01 -15.93
N GLN A 32 -6.89 -13.09 -15.21
CA GLN A 32 -6.72 -14.41 -15.82
C GLN A 32 -8.00 -14.88 -16.53
N TRP A 33 -9.17 -14.60 -15.96
CA TRP A 33 -10.46 -14.95 -16.58
C TRP A 33 -10.60 -14.34 -17.98
N TYR A 34 -10.18 -13.09 -18.18
CA TYR A 34 -10.28 -12.41 -19.48
C TYR A 34 -9.30 -13.03 -20.48
N ASN A 35 -8.11 -13.42 -20.03
CA ASN A 35 -7.16 -14.13 -20.88
C ASN A 35 -7.69 -15.50 -21.35
N ASP A 36 -8.49 -16.17 -20.52
CA ASP A 36 -9.02 -17.51 -20.79
C ASP A 36 -10.37 -17.50 -21.54
N ALA A 37 -11.11 -16.38 -21.47
CA ALA A 37 -12.43 -16.18 -22.06
C ALA A 37 -12.47 -16.33 -23.59
N LYS A 38 -11.48 -15.79 -24.30
CA LYS A 38 -11.30 -15.77 -25.77
C LYS A 38 -12.39 -15.16 -26.65
N ILE A 39 -13.67 -15.22 -26.25
CA ILE A 39 -14.80 -14.73 -27.02
C ILE A 39 -15.81 -13.99 -26.14
N GLY A 40 -16.23 -12.81 -26.58
CA GLY A 40 -17.28 -12.01 -25.96
C GLY A 40 -18.26 -11.42 -26.99
N ILE A 41 -19.36 -10.84 -26.51
CA ILE A 41 -20.36 -10.13 -27.32
C ILE A 41 -20.30 -8.64 -27.01
N PHE A 42 -20.32 -7.79 -28.04
CA PHE A 42 -20.49 -6.34 -27.90
C PHE A 42 -21.88 -5.95 -28.43
N MET A 43 -22.51 -4.94 -27.86
CA MET A 43 -23.82 -4.48 -28.30
C MET A 43 -23.87 -2.97 -28.40
N HIS A 44 -24.25 -2.49 -29.58
CA HIS A 44 -24.58 -1.09 -29.81
C HIS A 44 -26.09 -0.93 -29.85
N TRP A 45 -26.65 -0.39 -28.77
CA TRP A 45 -28.09 -0.21 -28.61
C TRP A 45 -28.40 1.12 -27.93
N GLY A 46 -29.28 1.92 -28.55
CA GLY A 46 -29.63 3.26 -28.08
C GLY A 46 -30.60 3.95 -29.03
N VAL A 47 -30.77 5.26 -28.91
CA VAL A 47 -31.75 6.04 -29.68
C VAL A 47 -31.55 5.92 -31.20
N PHE A 48 -30.31 5.73 -31.66
CA PHE A 48 -30.01 5.49 -33.09
C PHE A 48 -30.66 4.21 -33.64
N SER A 49 -31.07 3.27 -32.80
CA SER A 49 -31.84 2.09 -33.23
C SER A 49 -33.24 2.47 -33.72
N VAL A 50 -33.78 3.66 -33.40
CA VAL A 50 -35.11 4.12 -33.82
C VAL A 50 -35.21 4.44 -35.31
N PRO A 51 -34.35 5.28 -35.90
CA PRO A 51 -34.31 5.44 -37.35
C PRO A 51 -33.90 4.14 -38.05
N SER A 52 -33.05 3.32 -37.40
CA SER A 52 -32.57 2.03 -37.91
C SER A 52 -31.99 2.13 -39.33
N PHE A 53 -31.22 3.18 -39.63
CA PHE A 53 -30.78 3.49 -41.00
C PHE A 53 -29.28 3.83 -41.04
N GLY A 54 -28.56 3.21 -41.98
CA GLY A 54 -27.13 3.45 -42.20
C GLY A 54 -26.26 2.84 -41.10
N THR A 55 -26.08 3.57 -40.00
CA THR A 55 -25.13 3.24 -38.92
C THR A 55 -25.57 3.86 -37.58
N GLU A 56 -24.99 3.42 -36.46
CA GLU A 56 -25.10 4.06 -35.13
C GLU A 56 -24.70 5.55 -35.13
N TRP A 57 -23.84 5.99 -36.07
CA TRP A 57 -23.50 7.40 -36.29
C TRP A 57 -24.60 8.23 -36.97
N PHE A 58 -25.84 7.76 -37.01
CA PHE A 58 -26.96 8.41 -37.70
C PHE A 58 -27.05 9.91 -37.40
N TRP A 59 -26.97 10.28 -36.11
CA TRP A 59 -27.03 11.68 -35.69
C TRP A 59 -25.93 12.54 -36.32
N ASN A 60 -24.68 12.07 -36.24
CA ASN A 60 -23.52 12.78 -36.78
C ASN A 60 -23.60 12.91 -38.31
N ARG A 61 -23.94 11.83 -39.02
CA ARG A 61 -24.08 11.83 -40.48
C ARG A 61 -25.20 12.78 -40.93
N TRP A 62 -26.34 12.75 -40.24
CA TRP A 62 -27.45 13.64 -40.51
C TRP A 62 -27.09 15.11 -40.25
N LYS A 63 -26.44 15.42 -39.12
CA LYS A 63 -26.02 16.79 -38.77
C LYS A 63 -24.90 17.33 -39.65
N SER A 64 -24.03 16.46 -40.15
CA SER A 64 -22.98 16.81 -41.10
C SER A 64 -23.50 17.04 -42.53
N GLY A 65 -24.80 16.86 -42.77
CA GLY A 65 -25.44 17.13 -44.06
C GLY A 65 -25.28 16.02 -45.10
N ASP A 66 -25.01 14.77 -44.69
CA ASP A 66 -24.93 13.64 -45.63
C ASP A 66 -26.27 13.49 -46.39
N PRO A 67 -26.26 13.57 -47.74
CA PRO A 67 -27.49 13.57 -48.52
C PRO A 67 -28.39 12.35 -48.28
N SER A 68 -27.81 11.18 -48.01
CA SER A 68 -28.57 9.95 -47.79
C SER A 68 -29.38 10.02 -46.49
N PHE A 69 -28.76 10.52 -45.42
CA PHE A 69 -29.38 10.66 -44.11
C PHE A 69 -30.36 11.84 -44.07
N VAL A 70 -30.01 12.97 -44.70
CA VAL A 70 -30.90 14.14 -44.81
C VAL A 70 -32.16 13.80 -45.59
N ASN A 71 -32.03 13.15 -46.76
CA ASN A 71 -33.17 12.74 -47.57
C ASN A 71 -34.01 11.68 -46.86
N PHE A 72 -33.38 10.73 -46.17
CA PHE A 72 -34.09 9.77 -45.34
C PHE A 72 -34.95 10.48 -44.30
N VAL A 73 -34.41 11.45 -43.55
CA VAL A 73 -35.23 12.15 -42.54
C VAL A 73 -36.34 12.96 -43.19
N LYS A 74 -36.03 13.71 -44.26
CA LYS A 74 -37.00 14.52 -45.00
C LYS A 74 -38.17 13.70 -45.54
N ASN A 75 -37.91 12.46 -45.98
CA ASN A 75 -38.93 11.61 -46.59
C ASN A 75 -39.74 10.79 -45.59
N ASN A 76 -39.22 10.55 -44.38
CA ASN A 76 -39.83 9.63 -43.41
C ASN A 76 -40.38 10.33 -42.16
N TYR A 77 -40.03 11.60 -41.91
CA TYR A 77 -40.44 12.33 -40.71
C TYR A 77 -40.96 13.73 -41.06
N ARG A 78 -41.80 14.28 -40.18
CA ARG A 78 -42.40 15.62 -40.37
C ARG A 78 -41.33 16.73 -40.47
N PRO A 79 -41.63 17.86 -41.12
CA PRO A 79 -40.73 19.02 -41.11
C PRO A 79 -40.31 19.43 -39.69
N ASN A 80 -39.07 19.93 -39.57
CA ASN A 80 -38.43 20.34 -38.30
C ASN A 80 -38.19 19.23 -37.27
N TRP A 81 -38.20 17.95 -37.69
CA TRP A 81 -37.79 16.83 -36.83
C TRP A 81 -36.37 17.04 -36.30
N THR A 82 -36.15 16.74 -35.02
CA THR A 82 -34.85 16.77 -34.36
C THR A 82 -34.43 15.35 -33.94
N TYR A 83 -33.16 15.16 -33.62
CA TYR A 83 -32.71 13.85 -33.13
C TYR A 83 -33.32 13.49 -31.78
N ALA A 84 -33.66 14.50 -30.96
CA ALA A 84 -34.29 14.29 -29.67
C ALA A 84 -35.70 13.67 -29.80
N ASP A 85 -36.42 13.97 -30.89
CA ASP A 85 -37.74 13.42 -31.15
C ASP A 85 -37.73 11.88 -31.29
N PHE A 86 -36.59 11.28 -31.67
CA PHE A 86 -36.47 9.83 -31.75
C PHE A 86 -36.52 9.12 -30.40
N ALA A 87 -36.09 9.77 -29.31
CA ALA A 87 -36.04 9.11 -28.00
C ALA A 87 -37.42 8.64 -27.51
N ARG A 88 -38.50 9.33 -27.90
CA ARG A 88 -39.88 8.90 -27.58
C ARG A 88 -40.22 7.54 -28.19
N ASP A 89 -39.65 7.23 -29.34
CA ASP A 89 -40.01 6.05 -30.14
C ASP A 89 -39.02 4.88 -29.91
N PHE A 90 -38.10 5.00 -28.94
CA PHE A 90 -37.23 3.94 -28.42
C PHE A 90 -37.98 3.14 -27.33
N THR A 91 -38.88 2.25 -27.76
CA THR A 91 -39.93 1.69 -26.89
C THR A 91 -39.49 0.52 -26.02
N THR A 92 -38.49 -0.26 -26.43
CA THR A 92 -38.02 -1.47 -25.70
C THR A 92 -39.12 -2.51 -25.40
N GLU A 93 -40.23 -2.50 -26.14
CA GLU A 93 -41.46 -3.26 -25.85
C GLU A 93 -41.25 -4.79 -25.71
N PHE A 94 -40.31 -5.36 -26.48
CA PHE A 94 -39.95 -6.78 -26.46
C PHE A 94 -38.60 -7.05 -25.80
N PHE A 95 -38.05 -6.07 -25.06
CA PHE A 95 -36.81 -6.28 -24.33
C PHE A 95 -37.05 -7.23 -23.15
N ASN A 96 -36.50 -8.43 -23.26
CA ASN A 96 -36.45 -9.40 -22.17
C ASN A 96 -34.98 -9.76 -21.86
N PRO A 97 -34.45 -9.37 -20.69
CA PRO A 97 -33.05 -9.64 -20.34
C PRO A 97 -32.74 -11.14 -20.17
N ASP A 98 -33.73 -11.96 -19.80
CA ASP A 98 -33.52 -13.41 -19.61
C ASP A 98 -33.30 -14.10 -20.96
N ASP A 99 -34.08 -13.73 -21.99
CA ASP A 99 -33.94 -14.26 -23.35
C ASP A 99 -32.57 -13.90 -23.95
N TRP A 100 -32.12 -12.66 -23.72
CA TRP A 100 -30.79 -12.20 -24.12
C TRP A 100 -29.69 -13.01 -23.41
N ALA A 101 -29.80 -13.19 -22.09
CA ALA A 101 -28.83 -13.95 -21.31
C ALA A 101 -28.74 -15.41 -21.77
N GLU A 102 -29.87 -16.06 -22.06
CA GLU A 102 -29.90 -17.42 -22.60
C GLU A 102 -29.19 -17.48 -23.96
N LEU A 103 -29.47 -16.54 -24.86
CA LEU A 103 -28.83 -16.48 -26.17
C LEU A 103 -27.32 -16.26 -26.06
N PHE A 104 -26.87 -15.36 -25.19
CA PHE A 104 -25.44 -15.10 -24.97
C PHE A 104 -24.73 -16.35 -24.45
N LYS A 105 -25.34 -17.05 -23.48
CA LYS A 105 -24.83 -18.34 -23.00
C LYS A 105 -24.78 -19.38 -24.13
N ALA A 106 -25.85 -19.48 -24.92
CA ALA A 106 -25.93 -20.41 -26.04
C ALA A 106 -24.91 -20.11 -27.15
N SER A 107 -24.37 -18.89 -27.22
CA SER A 107 -23.34 -18.51 -28.18
C SER A 107 -21.93 -18.99 -27.84
N GLY A 108 -21.69 -19.42 -26.60
CA GLY A 108 -20.35 -19.72 -26.09
C GLY A 108 -19.54 -18.50 -25.64
N ALA A 109 -20.08 -17.28 -25.75
CA ALA A 109 -19.44 -16.08 -25.20
C ALA A 109 -19.20 -16.22 -23.68
N LYS A 110 -18.10 -15.64 -23.20
CA LYS A 110 -17.72 -15.64 -21.78
C LYS A 110 -17.87 -14.29 -21.10
N TYR A 111 -18.13 -13.23 -21.87
CA TYR A 111 -18.42 -11.89 -21.38
C TYR A 111 -19.27 -11.12 -22.40
N VAL A 112 -19.97 -10.09 -21.95
CA VAL A 112 -20.80 -9.21 -22.77
C VAL A 112 -20.49 -7.75 -22.41
N VAL A 113 -20.39 -6.89 -23.43
CA VAL A 113 -20.22 -5.45 -23.30
C VAL A 113 -21.43 -4.78 -23.94
N LEU A 114 -22.12 -3.90 -23.22
CA LEU A 114 -23.19 -3.07 -23.75
C LEU A 114 -22.69 -1.63 -23.84
N THR A 115 -22.94 -0.98 -24.98
CA THR A 115 -22.74 0.46 -25.15
C THR A 115 -23.73 1.19 -24.26
N SER A 116 -23.31 1.49 -23.03
CA SER A 116 -24.16 2.11 -22.01
C SER A 116 -24.45 3.57 -22.33
N LYS A 117 -23.50 4.26 -22.99
CA LYS A 117 -23.61 5.62 -23.52
C LYS A 117 -22.88 5.69 -24.86
N HIS A 118 -23.55 6.15 -25.90
CA HIS A 118 -22.94 6.40 -27.21
C HIS A 118 -22.70 7.93 -27.40
N HIS A 119 -22.03 8.32 -28.47
CA HIS A 119 -21.49 9.68 -28.65
C HIS A 119 -22.56 10.79 -28.75
N GLU A 120 -23.83 10.47 -29.04
CA GLU A 120 -24.95 11.41 -28.92
C GLU A 120 -25.30 11.79 -27.48
N GLY A 121 -24.64 11.17 -26.49
CA GLY A 121 -24.75 11.52 -25.08
C GLY A 121 -25.92 10.88 -24.35
N PHE A 122 -26.75 10.05 -24.99
CA PHE A 122 -27.86 9.35 -24.34
C PHE A 122 -27.34 8.23 -23.45
N THR A 123 -27.68 8.26 -22.16
CA THR A 123 -27.31 7.20 -21.21
C THR A 123 -28.44 6.19 -21.07
N ASN A 124 -28.15 4.90 -21.26
CA ASN A 124 -29.07 3.77 -21.02
C ASN A 124 -29.34 3.52 -19.51
N TRP A 125 -29.05 4.50 -18.64
CA TRP A 125 -29.24 4.47 -17.19
C TRP A 125 -29.57 5.89 -16.66
N PRO A 126 -30.07 6.05 -15.41
CA PRO A 126 -30.41 7.35 -14.81
C PRO A 126 -29.17 8.17 -14.42
N SER A 127 -28.40 8.61 -15.42
CA SER A 127 -27.17 9.37 -15.20
C SER A 127 -27.43 10.70 -14.51
N ASN A 128 -26.66 10.89 -13.46
CA ASN A 128 -26.58 12.11 -12.68
C ASN A 128 -26.03 13.30 -13.52
N VAL A 129 -25.24 13.05 -14.56
CA VAL A 129 -24.59 14.11 -15.35
C VAL A 129 -25.42 14.52 -16.58
N SER A 130 -26.16 13.60 -17.18
CA SER A 130 -26.92 13.83 -18.42
C SER A 130 -28.38 14.25 -18.15
N PHE A 131 -28.60 15.18 -17.21
CA PHE A 131 -29.84 15.45 -16.44
C PHE A 131 -31.18 15.65 -17.20
N ASN A 132 -31.19 16.09 -18.47
CA ASN A 132 -32.40 16.25 -19.31
C ASN A 132 -32.45 15.31 -20.53
N TRP A 133 -31.44 14.45 -20.65
CA TRP A 133 -31.26 13.46 -21.71
C TRP A 133 -30.88 12.10 -21.07
N ASN A 134 -31.65 11.74 -20.04
CA ASN A 134 -31.55 10.52 -19.24
C ASN A 134 -32.92 10.16 -18.63
N SER A 135 -33.05 8.97 -18.05
CA SER A 135 -34.31 8.42 -17.54
C SER A 135 -34.90 9.20 -16.33
N LYS A 136 -34.08 9.93 -15.59
CA LYS A 136 -34.33 11.32 -15.17
C LYS A 136 -35.65 12.01 -15.52
N ALA A 137 -35.64 12.42 -16.78
CA ALA A 137 -36.31 13.61 -17.29
C ALA A 137 -37.14 13.30 -18.54
N VAL A 138 -36.85 12.17 -19.19
CA VAL A 138 -37.67 11.61 -20.25
C VAL A 138 -37.91 10.16 -19.87
N GLY A 139 -39.13 9.91 -19.35
CA GLY A 139 -39.46 8.69 -18.59
C GLY A 139 -39.67 8.98 -17.07
N PRO A 140 -38.98 8.28 -16.12
CA PRO A 140 -39.25 8.25 -14.66
C PRO A 140 -39.42 9.53 -13.79
N ASN A 141 -39.14 10.75 -14.27
CA ASN A 141 -39.49 12.05 -13.63
C ASN A 141 -38.95 12.40 -12.22
N LYS A 142 -37.64 12.51 -11.99
CA LYS A 142 -37.07 13.10 -10.74
C LYS A 142 -35.74 13.86 -11.10
N ASP A 143 -35.09 14.69 -10.27
CA ASP A 143 -33.70 15.24 -10.51
C ASP A 143 -32.75 15.00 -9.30
N LEU A 144 -31.64 14.24 -9.44
CA LEU A 144 -30.75 13.86 -8.30
C LEU A 144 -29.49 14.72 -8.23
N VAL A 145 -29.04 15.31 -9.34
CA VAL A 145 -27.79 16.08 -9.38
C VAL A 145 -28.00 17.56 -9.18
N GLY A 146 -29.15 18.11 -9.61
CA GLY A 146 -29.54 19.45 -9.20
C GLY A 146 -29.50 19.59 -7.67
N MET A 147 -30.06 18.60 -6.96
CA MET A 147 -30.08 18.56 -5.49
C MET A 147 -28.67 18.58 -4.84
N LEU A 148 -27.66 18.01 -5.50
CA LEU A 148 -26.30 17.91 -4.96
C LEU A 148 -25.41 19.10 -5.38
N ALA A 149 -25.54 19.57 -6.62
CA ALA A 149 -24.81 20.72 -7.13
C ALA A 149 -25.20 22.02 -6.41
N ASP A 150 -26.47 22.16 -6.05
CA ASP A 150 -26.98 23.32 -5.32
C ASP A 150 -26.41 23.40 -3.89
N SER A 151 -26.25 22.24 -3.22
CA SER A 151 -25.67 22.19 -1.86
C SER A 151 -24.16 22.52 -1.85
N ILE A 152 -23.42 22.11 -2.88
CA ILE A 152 -21.97 22.37 -3.01
C ILE A 152 -21.68 23.85 -3.33
N ARG A 153 -22.46 24.47 -4.22
CA ARG A 153 -22.29 25.89 -4.60
C ARG A 153 -22.74 26.85 -3.50
N ALA A 154 -23.72 26.47 -2.68
CA ALA A 154 -24.26 27.34 -1.66
C ALA A 154 -23.46 27.36 -0.34
N LYS A 155 -22.59 26.36 -0.09
CA LYS A 155 -21.96 26.16 1.23
C LYS A 155 -20.45 25.99 1.20
N THR A 156 -19.82 26.10 0.04
CA THR A 156 -18.37 25.94 -0.11
C THR A 156 -17.81 26.82 -1.23
N ASP A 157 -16.50 27.03 -1.18
CA ASP A 157 -15.63 27.78 -2.10
C ASP A 157 -14.87 26.84 -3.06
N ILE A 158 -15.50 25.72 -3.45
CA ILE A 158 -14.97 24.70 -4.39
C ILE A 158 -15.52 24.92 -5.81
N HIS A 159 -14.67 24.84 -6.85
CA HIS A 159 -15.14 24.80 -8.25
C HIS A 159 -15.79 23.44 -8.58
N PHE A 160 -17.07 23.45 -8.94
CA PHE A 160 -17.82 22.26 -9.38
C PHE A 160 -17.44 21.88 -10.82
N GLY A 161 -16.70 20.77 -10.99
CA GLY A 161 -16.32 20.23 -12.30
C GLY A 161 -17.21 19.07 -12.73
N SER A 162 -17.57 19.03 -14.02
CA SER A 162 -18.26 17.90 -14.65
C SER A 162 -17.79 17.70 -16.08
N LYS A 163 -17.29 16.49 -16.39
CA LYS A 163 -17.24 15.90 -17.73
C LYS A 163 -16.93 14.40 -17.60
N ALA A 164 -17.74 13.55 -18.25
CA ALA A 164 -17.65 12.10 -18.52
C ALA A 164 -17.15 11.10 -17.45
N LEU A 165 -16.13 11.42 -16.64
CA LEU A 165 -15.66 10.53 -15.56
C LEU A 165 -16.70 10.23 -14.49
N PRO A 166 -17.52 11.17 -13.98
CA PRO A 166 -18.47 10.85 -12.91
C PRO A 166 -19.43 9.73 -13.30
N GLU A 167 -19.79 9.66 -14.59
CA GLU A 167 -20.60 8.60 -15.18
C GLU A 167 -19.87 7.24 -15.18
N LEU A 168 -18.55 7.22 -15.40
CA LEU A 168 -17.74 6.00 -15.28
C LEU A 168 -17.58 5.54 -13.82
N TYR A 169 -17.34 6.46 -12.88
CA TYR A 169 -17.34 6.15 -11.45
C TYR A 169 -18.70 5.59 -11.01
N GLU A 170 -19.79 6.23 -11.44
CA GLU A 170 -21.16 5.78 -11.18
C GLU A 170 -21.42 4.38 -11.75
N LEU A 171 -21.04 4.14 -13.02
CA LEU A 171 -21.22 2.84 -13.68
C LEU A 171 -20.47 1.74 -12.92
N VAL A 172 -19.23 2.02 -12.49
CA VAL A 172 -18.41 1.08 -11.74
C VAL A 172 -18.97 0.79 -10.35
N MET A 173 -19.39 1.82 -9.63
CA MET A 173 -19.90 1.68 -8.27
C MET A 173 -21.27 0.99 -8.24
N ASN A 174 -22.13 1.27 -9.20
CA ASN A 174 -23.51 0.76 -9.23
C ASN A 174 -23.59 -0.64 -9.84
N TYR A 175 -22.87 -0.89 -10.95
CA TYR A 175 -23.05 -2.10 -11.75
C TYR A 175 -21.87 -3.07 -11.72
N LYS A 176 -20.72 -2.66 -11.18
CA LYS A 176 -19.54 -3.52 -10.97
C LYS A 176 -19.15 -4.33 -12.23
N PRO A 177 -18.91 -3.66 -13.37
CA PRO A 177 -18.55 -4.34 -14.60
C PRO A 177 -17.18 -5.01 -14.50
N GLU A 178 -17.04 -6.22 -15.04
CA GLU A 178 -15.75 -6.89 -15.17
C GLU A 178 -14.98 -6.44 -16.42
N VAL A 179 -15.63 -5.75 -17.36
CA VAL A 179 -14.98 -5.10 -18.52
C VAL A 179 -15.44 -3.65 -18.60
N ILE A 180 -14.48 -2.72 -18.65
CA ILE A 180 -14.74 -1.32 -19.02
C ILE A 180 -14.10 -1.06 -20.36
N TRP A 181 -14.95 -0.85 -21.37
CA TRP A 181 -14.54 -0.61 -22.74
C TRP A 181 -14.77 0.87 -23.08
N SER A 182 -13.69 1.61 -23.31
CA SER A 182 -13.73 3.02 -23.66
C SER A 182 -13.62 3.19 -25.17
N ASP A 183 -14.24 4.23 -25.75
CA ASP A 183 -14.13 4.56 -27.19
C ASP A 183 -13.88 6.05 -27.41
N GLY A 184 -13.03 6.63 -26.56
CA GLY A 184 -12.79 8.08 -26.48
C GLY A 184 -11.48 8.55 -27.10
N ASP A 185 -10.82 7.71 -27.90
CA ASP A 185 -9.45 7.93 -28.34
C ASP A 185 -9.29 8.91 -29.50
N TRP A 186 -10.36 9.43 -30.10
CA TRP A 186 -10.25 10.24 -31.31
C TRP A 186 -10.40 11.76 -31.05
N GLU A 187 -11.04 12.19 -29.96
CA GLU A 187 -11.33 13.60 -29.71
C GLU A 187 -10.22 14.35 -28.96
N ALA A 188 -9.54 13.67 -28.02
CA ALA A 188 -8.56 14.31 -27.15
C ALA A 188 -7.56 13.30 -26.55
N SER A 189 -6.46 13.82 -26.00
CA SER A 189 -5.45 13.03 -25.30
C SER A 189 -5.97 12.46 -23.98
N SER A 190 -5.34 11.39 -23.51
CA SER A 190 -5.61 10.73 -22.23
C SER A 190 -5.48 11.65 -21.02
N ALA A 191 -4.58 12.64 -21.10
CA ALA A 191 -4.43 13.68 -20.09
C ALA A 191 -5.66 14.60 -20.00
N TYR A 192 -6.25 14.97 -21.15
CA TYR A 192 -7.49 15.75 -21.18
C TYR A 192 -8.66 14.97 -20.57
N TRP A 193 -8.70 13.66 -20.80
CA TRP A 193 -9.69 12.75 -20.22
C TRP A 193 -9.38 12.33 -18.78
N ASN A 194 -8.25 12.74 -18.20
CA ASN A 194 -7.83 12.31 -16.85
C ASN A 194 -7.87 10.77 -16.68
N SER A 195 -7.51 10.06 -17.76
CA SER A 195 -7.73 8.61 -17.89
C SER A 195 -6.88 7.81 -16.91
N THR A 196 -5.64 8.24 -16.68
CA THR A 196 -4.72 7.58 -15.75
C THR A 196 -5.20 7.64 -14.30
N GLU A 197 -5.86 8.72 -13.91
CA GLU A 197 -6.46 8.95 -12.60
C GLU A 197 -7.66 8.03 -12.39
N PHE A 198 -8.51 7.90 -13.39
CA PHE A 198 -9.61 6.94 -13.37
C PHE A 198 -9.10 5.51 -13.26
N LEU A 199 -8.14 5.11 -14.11
CA LEU A 199 -7.61 3.75 -14.13
C LEU A 199 -6.86 3.40 -12.85
N ALA A 200 -6.12 4.34 -12.27
CA ALA A 200 -5.47 4.15 -10.97
C ALA A 200 -6.50 3.95 -9.85
N TRP A 201 -7.57 4.75 -9.81
CA TRP A 201 -8.68 4.51 -8.87
C TRP A 201 -9.34 3.15 -9.12
N LEU A 202 -9.62 2.83 -10.38
CA LEU A 202 -10.28 1.61 -10.80
C LEU A 202 -9.52 0.37 -10.30
N TYR A 203 -8.19 0.41 -10.36
CA TYR A 203 -7.35 -0.71 -9.94
C TYR A 203 -6.99 -0.73 -8.45
N ASN A 204 -7.19 0.37 -7.74
CA ASN A 204 -6.86 0.45 -6.31
C ASN A 204 -8.08 0.31 -5.40
N ASP A 205 -9.15 1.01 -5.75
CA ASP A 205 -10.21 1.40 -4.82
C ASP A 205 -11.59 0.91 -5.27
N SER A 206 -11.78 0.62 -6.56
CA SER A 206 -13.08 0.17 -7.07
C SER A 206 -13.47 -1.21 -6.53
N PRO A 207 -14.78 -1.52 -6.48
CA PRO A 207 -15.28 -2.85 -6.10
C PRO A 207 -14.89 -3.98 -7.07
N VAL A 208 -14.37 -3.64 -8.25
CA VAL A 208 -14.00 -4.60 -9.32
C VAL A 208 -12.50 -4.62 -9.59
N LYS A 209 -11.69 -4.00 -8.75
CA LYS A 209 -10.24 -3.86 -8.92
C LYS A 209 -9.48 -5.16 -9.22
N ASP A 210 -9.95 -6.28 -8.69
CA ASP A 210 -9.33 -7.60 -8.85
C ASP A 210 -9.77 -8.32 -10.14
N THR A 211 -10.91 -7.93 -10.71
CA THR A 211 -11.53 -8.62 -11.86
C THR A 211 -11.62 -7.77 -13.12
N VAL A 212 -11.50 -6.45 -13.04
CA VAL A 212 -11.77 -5.58 -14.19
C VAL A 212 -10.70 -5.64 -15.28
N ALA A 213 -11.12 -5.71 -16.55
CA ALA A 213 -10.29 -5.57 -17.74
C ALA A 213 -10.64 -4.29 -18.50
N VAL A 214 -9.63 -3.60 -19.05
CA VAL A 214 -9.82 -2.35 -19.81
C VAL A 214 -9.04 -2.38 -21.12
N ASN A 215 -9.60 -1.78 -22.18
CA ASN A 215 -8.94 -1.62 -23.48
C ASN A 215 -7.96 -0.44 -23.50
N ASP A 216 -7.50 -0.04 -24.68
CA ASP A 216 -6.47 0.98 -24.93
C ASP A 216 -6.98 2.32 -25.47
N ARG A 217 -8.30 2.52 -25.56
CA ARG A 217 -8.91 3.69 -26.18
C ARG A 217 -9.28 4.79 -25.17
N TRP A 218 -8.29 5.15 -24.37
CA TRP A 218 -8.42 6.14 -23.30
C TRP A 218 -7.98 7.56 -23.70
N GLY A 219 -7.64 7.77 -24.97
CA GLY A 219 -7.19 9.04 -25.56
C GLY A 219 -6.37 8.80 -26.83
N ASN A 220 -6.19 9.85 -27.66
CA ASN A 220 -5.50 9.74 -28.96
C ASN A 220 -4.01 9.36 -28.89
N ASP A 221 -3.45 9.42 -27.69
CA ASP A 221 -2.10 9.03 -27.34
C ASP A 221 -2.02 7.62 -26.74
N ALA A 222 -3.16 6.95 -26.45
CA ALA A 222 -3.23 5.66 -25.76
C ALA A 222 -3.35 4.44 -26.68
N THR A 223 -3.99 4.59 -27.84
CA THR A 223 -4.29 3.48 -28.75
C THR A 223 -3.03 2.73 -29.19
N CYS A 224 -3.06 1.41 -29.08
CA CYS A 224 -1.96 0.47 -29.36
C CYS A 224 -0.70 0.69 -28.50
N LYS A 225 -0.81 1.40 -27.36
CA LYS A 225 0.31 1.73 -26.47
C LYS A 225 0.00 1.42 -25.01
N HIS A 226 -1.18 1.81 -24.52
CA HIS A 226 -1.54 1.81 -23.10
C HIS A 226 -2.83 1.05 -22.84
N GLY A 227 -2.99 0.39 -21.69
CA GLY A 227 -4.22 -0.36 -21.36
C GLY A 227 -3.99 -1.87 -21.17
N GLY A 228 -4.99 -2.54 -20.58
CA GLY A 228 -4.89 -3.96 -20.21
C GLY A 228 -4.82 -4.89 -21.42
N TYR A 229 -5.48 -4.52 -22.52
CA TYR A 229 -5.38 -5.16 -23.83
C TYR A 229 -5.54 -4.12 -24.94
N TYR A 230 -4.99 -4.40 -26.13
CA TYR A 230 -5.00 -3.46 -27.25
C TYR A 230 -6.16 -3.70 -28.22
N THR A 231 -6.74 -2.62 -28.73
CA THR A 231 -7.79 -2.55 -29.75
C THR A 231 -7.38 -1.56 -30.86
N CYS A 232 -6.12 -1.70 -31.32
CA CYS A 232 -5.39 -0.74 -32.17
C CYS A 232 -6.17 -0.16 -33.35
N SER A 233 -7.12 -0.90 -33.90
CA SER A 233 -8.10 -0.42 -34.86
C SER A 233 -9.37 -1.26 -34.77
N ASP A 234 -10.46 -0.81 -35.39
CA ASP A 234 -11.61 -1.67 -35.65
C ASP A 234 -11.17 -2.87 -36.49
N ARG A 235 -11.72 -4.05 -36.16
CA ARG A 235 -11.40 -5.34 -36.79
C ARG A 235 -9.90 -5.67 -36.79
N PHE A 236 -9.16 -5.21 -35.78
CA PHE A 236 -7.71 -5.43 -35.69
C PHE A 236 -7.36 -6.92 -35.60
N ASN A 237 -6.69 -7.44 -36.64
CA ASN A 237 -6.21 -8.81 -36.71
C ASN A 237 -4.81 -8.82 -37.36
N PRO A 238 -3.73 -8.92 -36.57
CA PRO A 238 -2.37 -8.70 -37.05
C PRO A 238 -1.78 -9.87 -37.85
N GLY A 239 -2.46 -11.02 -37.91
CA GLY A 239 -1.98 -12.23 -38.60
C GLY A 239 -0.65 -12.81 -38.07
N THR A 240 -0.13 -12.26 -36.98
CA THR A 240 1.14 -12.62 -36.35
C THR A 240 0.98 -12.64 -34.83
N ILE A 241 1.75 -13.50 -34.15
CA ILE A 241 1.67 -13.67 -32.70
C ILE A 241 2.08 -12.37 -32.00
N GLN A 242 1.17 -11.83 -31.20
CA GLN A 242 1.40 -10.63 -30.41
C GLN A 242 1.94 -10.95 -29.02
N LYS A 243 2.89 -10.13 -28.56
CA LYS A 243 3.43 -10.21 -27.20
C LYS A 243 2.43 -9.70 -26.17
N HIS A 244 1.81 -8.55 -26.44
CA HIS A 244 0.75 -7.99 -25.62
C HIS A 244 -0.61 -8.57 -26.04
N LYS A 245 -1.52 -8.71 -25.09
CA LYS A 245 -2.89 -9.16 -25.37
C LYS A 245 -3.60 -8.11 -26.24
N PHE A 246 -4.37 -8.55 -27.23
CA PHE A 246 -5.23 -7.69 -28.02
C PHE A 246 -6.66 -8.26 -28.11
N GLU A 247 -7.62 -7.42 -28.44
CA GLU A 247 -9.00 -7.79 -28.70
C GLU A 247 -9.37 -7.35 -30.13
N ASN A 248 -9.87 -8.30 -30.92
CA ASN A 248 -10.42 -8.05 -32.25
C ASN A 248 -11.89 -7.67 -32.09
N ALA A 249 -12.17 -6.38 -31.91
CA ALA A 249 -13.53 -5.84 -31.88
C ALA A 249 -14.06 -5.71 -33.31
N MET A 250 -15.13 -6.45 -33.63
CA MET A 250 -15.68 -6.54 -34.98
C MET A 250 -17.20 -6.74 -34.97
N THR A 251 -17.88 -6.44 -36.08
CA THR A 251 -19.34 -6.55 -36.21
C THR A 251 -19.75 -7.71 -37.13
N ILE A 252 -20.86 -8.38 -36.81
CA ILE A 252 -21.46 -9.38 -37.71
C ILE A 252 -21.99 -8.70 -38.98
N ASP A 253 -22.63 -7.53 -38.87
CA ASP A 253 -22.97 -6.69 -40.02
C ASP A 253 -21.69 -6.04 -40.58
N ARG A 254 -21.43 -6.14 -41.87
CA ARG A 254 -20.21 -5.62 -42.53
C ARG A 254 -20.10 -4.09 -42.45
N SER A 255 -21.21 -3.40 -42.33
CA SER A 255 -21.33 -1.96 -42.55
C SER A 255 -21.70 -1.15 -41.30
N SER A 256 -22.24 -1.77 -40.24
CA SER A 256 -22.75 -1.06 -39.06
C SER A 256 -22.46 -1.78 -37.75
N TRP A 257 -22.26 -1.03 -36.68
CA TRP A 257 -22.28 -1.54 -35.31
C TRP A 257 -23.72 -1.57 -34.76
N GLY A 258 -24.56 -0.60 -35.13
CA GLY A 258 -25.99 -0.58 -34.79
C GLY A 258 -26.89 -1.40 -35.72
N TYR A 259 -28.17 -1.56 -35.36
CA TYR A 259 -29.18 -2.18 -36.21
C TYR A 259 -29.58 -1.29 -37.40
N ARG A 260 -29.63 -1.88 -38.60
CA ARG A 260 -30.11 -1.24 -39.84
C ARG A 260 -31.20 -2.11 -40.50
N ARG A 261 -32.37 -1.53 -40.71
CA ARG A 261 -33.55 -2.27 -41.23
C ARG A 261 -33.43 -2.60 -42.72
N GLU A 262 -32.59 -1.86 -43.43
CA GLU A 262 -32.30 -2.02 -44.85
C GLU A 262 -31.17 -3.02 -45.15
N ALA A 263 -30.64 -3.69 -44.12
CA ALA A 263 -29.62 -4.71 -44.27
C ALA A 263 -30.14 -5.98 -44.97
N LYS A 264 -29.35 -6.49 -45.92
CA LYS A 264 -29.58 -7.75 -46.64
C LYS A 264 -28.76 -8.87 -46.04
N LEU A 265 -29.09 -10.12 -46.37
CA LEU A 265 -28.36 -11.29 -45.87
C LEU A 265 -26.85 -11.24 -46.18
N GLU A 266 -26.47 -10.73 -47.35
CA GLU A 266 -25.08 -10.57 -47.80
C GLU A 266 -24.27 -9.57 -46.95
N ASP A 267 -24.96 -8.63 -46.29
CA ASP A 267 -24.36 -7.67 -45.38
C ASP A 267 -23.91 -8.31 -44.07
N TYR A 268 -24.32 -9.54 -43.77
CA TYR A 268 -23.90 -10.26 -42.57
C TYR A 268 -22.78 -11.25 -42.86
N LEU A 269 -21.77 -11.31 -42.00
CA LEU A 269 -20.72 -12.31 -42.06
C LEU A 269 -21.30 -13.72 -41.90
N THR A 270 -20.78 -14.67 -42.69
CA THR A 270 -21.15 -16.09 -42.55
C THR A 270 -20.46 -16.70 -41.35
N ILE A 271 -21.00 -17.81 -40.83
CA ILE A 271 -20.39 -18.50 -39.69
C ILE A 271 -18.97 -18.99 -40.01
N GLU A 272 -18.69 -19.44 -41.23
CA GLU A 272 -17.35 -19.86 -41.65
C GLU A 272 -16.34 -18.72 -41.54
N THR A 273 -16.76 -17.51 -41.94
CA THR A 273 -15.94 -16.30 -41.84
C THR A 273 -15.68 -15.93 -40.37
N LEU A 274 -16.72 -16.03 -39.53
CA LEU A 274 -16.61 -15.74 -38.09
C LEU A 274 -15.71 -16.75 -37.37
N LEU A 275 -15.82 -18.04 -37.68
CA LEU A 275 -15.00 -19.10 -37.11
C LEU A 275 -13.54 -18.98 -37.55
N GLU A 276 -13.28 -18.65 -38.82
CA GLU A 276 -11.92 -18.41 -39.29
C GLU A 276 -11.30 -17.19 -38.61
N THR A 277 -12.08 -16.11 -38.45
CA THR A 277 -11.65 -14.92 -37.73
C THR A 277 -11.33 -15.23 -36.27
N LEU A 278 -12.14 -16.07 -35.60
CA LEU A 278 -11.88 -16.53 -34.23
C LEU A 278 -10.57 -17.31 -34.15
N ALA A 279 -10.37 -18.31 -35.02
CA ALA A 279 -9.18 -19.15 -35.02
C ALA A 279 -7.90 -18.33 -35.30
N GLN A 280 -7.96 -17.43 -36.29
CA GLN A 280 -6.88 -16.47 -36.57
C GLN A 280 -6.55 -15.62 -35.35
N THR A 281 -7.57 -15.00 -34.75
CA THR A 281 -7.41 -14.09 -33.61
C THR A 281 -6.76 -14.80 -32.43
N VAL A 282 -7.28 -15.96 -32.03
CA VAL A 282 -6.78 -16.73 -30.88
C VAL A 282 -5.37 -17.26 -31.13
N SER A 283 -5.07 -17.73 -32.35
CA SER A 283 -3.72 -18.17 -32.73
C SER A 283 -2.67 -17.06 -32.66
N CYS A 284 -3.10 -15.80 -32.76
CA CYS A 284 -2.24 -14.62 -32.66
C CYS A 284 -2.14 -14.04 -31.25
N ASN A 285 -2.72 -14.70 -30.24
CA ASN A 285 -2.83 -14.27 -28.84
C ASN A 285 -4.00 -13.31 -28.52
N GLY A 286 -4.96 -13.16 -29.43
CA GLY A 286 -6.10 -12.26 -29.27
C GLY A 286 -7.33 -12.88 -28.62
N ASN A 287 -8.26 -12.02 -28.22
CA ASN A 287 -9.66 -12.36 -27.94
C ASN A 287 -10.55 -11.79 -29.07
N LEU A 288 -11.65 -12.47 -29.43
CA LEU A 288 -12.63 -11.96 -30.40
C LEU A 288 -13.81 -11.34 -29.66
N LEU A 289 -14.11 -10.07 -29.94
CA LEU A 289 -15.29 -9.38 -29.44
C LEU A 289 -16.25 -9.12 -30.60
N MET A 290 -17.38 -9.81 -30.61
CA MET A 290 -18.30 -9.83 -31.74
C MET A 290 -19.55 -8.99 -31.44
N ASN A 291 -19.79 -7.98 -32.28
CA ASN A 291 -20.86 -7.02 -32.07
C ASN A 291 -22.18 -7.40 -32.77
N ILE A 292 -23.30 -7.15 -32.08
CA ILE A 292 -24.68 -7.21 -32.60
C ILE A 292 -25.41 -5.88 -32.33
N GLY A 293 -26.39 -5.56 -33.18
CA GLY A 293 -27.26 -4.40 -33.01
C GLY A 293 -28.72 -4.81 -32.75
N PRO A 294 -29.26 -4.64 -31.54
CA PRO A 294 -30.68 -4.87 -31.28
C PRO A 294 -31.57 -3.79 -31.90
N THR A 295 -32.82 -4.16 -32.19
CA THR A 295 -33.86 -3.25 -32.72
C THR A 295 -34.34 -2.25 -31.66
N LYS A 296 -35.02 -1.17 -32.07
CA LYS A 296 -35.58 -0.15 -31.14
C LYS A 296 -36.57 -0.68 -30.10
N ASP A 297 -37.22 -1.80 -30.42
CA ASP A 297 -38.18 -2.47 -29.55
C ASP A 297 -37.54 -3.61 -28.73
N GLY A 298 -36.21 -3.80 -28.79
CA GLY A 298 -35.48 -4.69 -27.88
C GLY A 298 -35.27 -6.13 -28.36
N ARG A 299 -35.41 -6.40 -29.67
CA ARG A 299 -35.20 -7.73 -30.24
C ARG A 299 -33.79 -7.89 -30.80
N ILE A 300 -33.18 -9.05 -30.55
CA ILE A 300 -32.04 -9.53 -31.34
C ILE A 300 -32.63 -10.23 -32.56
N ILE A 301 -32.38 -9.71 -33.75
CA ILE A 301 -33.02 -10.25 -34.96
C ILE A 301 -32.55 -11.69 -35.26
N PRO A 302 -33.39 -12.54 -35.90
CA PRO A 302 -33.10 -13.96 -36.08
C PRO A 302 -31.74 -14.27 -36.73
N ILE A 303 -31.24 -13.42 -37.63
CA ILE A 303 -29.93 -13.62 -38.27
C ILE A 303 -28.76 -13.50 -37.26
N PHE A 304 -28.85 -12.58 -36.29
CA PHE A 304 -27.85 -12.50 -35.22
C PHE A 304 -27.98 -13.69 -34.27
N GLU A 305 -29.20 -14.09 -33.91
CA GLU A 305 -29.43 -15.29 -33.10
C GLU A 305 -28.86 -16.55 -33.76
N GLU A 306 -29.09 -16.72 -35.07
CA GLU A 306 -28.59 -17.84 -35.85
C GLU A 306 -27.05 -17.89 -35.80
N ARG A 307 -26.36 -16.78 -36.10
CA ARG A 307 -24.89 -16.72 -36.08
C ARG A 307 -24.32 -17.00 -34.69
N LEU A 308 -24.94 -16.46 -33.64
CA LEU A 308 -24.55 -16.72 -32.26
C LEU A 308 -24.73 -18.19 -31.88
N ARG A 309 -25.89 -18.79 -32.16
CA ARG A 309 -26.15 -20.21 -31.87
C ARG A 309 -25.26 -21.15 -32.69
N GLN A 310 -24.96 -20.82 -33.95
CA GLN A 310 -24.02 -21.57 -34.78
C GLN A 310 -22.60 -21.54 -34.20
N MET A 311 -22.13 -20.36 -33.76
CA MET A 311 -20.85 -20.20 -33.06
C MET A 311 -20.80 -21.06 -31.79
N GLY A 312 -21.84 -21.00 -30.96
CA GLY A 312 -21.91 -21.79 -29.73
C GLY A 312 -21.99 -23.30 -29.98
N LYS A 313 -22.72 -23.74 -31.00
CA LYS A 313 -22.74 -25.14 -31.44
C LYS A 313 -21.34 -25.62 -31.81
N TRP A 314 -20.57 -24.80 -32.54
CA TRP A 314 -19.19 -25.14 -32.88
C TRP A 314 -18.28 -25.19 -31.66
N LEU A 315 -18.35 -24.18 -30.78
CA LEU A 315 -17.58 -24.10 -29.53
C LEU A 315 -17.94 -25.22 -28.54
N GLY A 316 -19.16 -25.73 -28.55
CA GLY A 316 -19.56 -26.88 -27.73
C GLY A 316 -18.77 -28.16 -28.04
N VAL A 317 -18.32 -28.32 -29.29
CA VAL A 317 -17.48 -29.45 -29.71
C VAL A 317 -15.99 -29.10 -29.65
N ASN A 318 -15.64 -27.89 -30.09
CA ASN A 318 -14.27 -27.51 -30.42
C ASN A 318 -13.64 -26.53 -29.41
N GLY A 319 -14.38 -26.11 -28.39
CA GLY A 319 -13.99 -25.06 -27.45
C GLY A 319 -12.75 -25.39 -26.63
N ASP A 320 -12.40 -26.67 -26.46
CA ASP A 320 -11.16 -27.09 -25.79
C ASP A 320 -9.89 -26.53 -26.47
N ALA A 321 -9.93 -26.35 -27.80
CA ALA A 321 -8.83 -25.74 -28.54
C ALA A 321 -8.79 -24.21 -28.44
N ILE A 322 -9.87 -23.59 -27.95
CA ILE A 322 -10.05 -22.14 -27.90
C ILE A 322 -9.84 -21.63 -26.48
N TYR A 323 -10.71 -22.01 -25.54
CA TYR A 323 -10.65 -21.50 -24.16
C TYR A 323 -9.37 -21.93 -23.45
N GLU A 324 -8.82 -21.03 -22.64
CA GLU A 324 -7.57 -21.23 -21.88
C GLU A 324 -6.33 -21.54 -22.74
N SER A 325 -6.46 -21.57 -24.06
CA SER A 325 -5.35 -21.85 -24.97
C SER A 325 -4.33 -20.71 -25.01
N ARG A 326 -3.16 -21.01 -25.54
CA ARG A 326 -2.09 -20.04 -25.88
C ARG A 326 -1.69 -20.21 -27.35
N PRO A 327 -1.10 -19.20 -27.99
CA PRO A 327 -0.49 -19.36 -29.30
C PRO A 327 0.53 -20.49 -29.30
N TRP A 328 0.54 -21.30 -30.36
CA TRP A 328 1.68 -22.19 -30.61
C TRP A 328 2.89 -21.38 -31.12
N LYS A 329 4.03 -22.04 -31.33
CA LYS A 329 5.26 -21.41 -31.88
C LYS A 329 5.03 -20.65 -33.20
N ARG A 330 4.00 -21.04 -33.96
CA ARG A 330 3.53 -20.36 -35.18
C ARG A 330 2.01 -20.24 -35.12
N ALA A 331 1.46 -19.11 -35.56
CA ALA A 331 0.02 -18.87 -35.58
C ALA A 331 -0.68 -19.70 -36.67
N ASN A 332 -0.06 -19.84 -37.84
CA ASN A 332 -0.60 -20.55 -39.00
C ASN A 332 0.40 -21.53 -39.62
N ASP A 333 -0.11 -22.50 -40.37
CA ASP A 333 0.75 -23.44 -41.11
C ASP A 333 1.25 -22.87 -42.44
N THR A 334 2.38 -23.40 -42.90
CA THR A 334 3.05 -22.96 -44.13
C THR A 334 2.90 -23.94 -45.30
N MET A 335 2.39 -25.16 -45.06
CA MET A 335 2.07 -26.13 -46.11
C MET A 335 0.58 -26.16 -46.42
N THR A 336 -0.28 -26.23 -45.40
CA THR A 336 -1.74 -26.23 -45.60
C THR A 336 -2.30 -24.84 -45.30
N LYS A 337 -2.89 -24.19 -46.31
CA LYS A 337 -3.54 -22.88 -46.16
C LYS A 337 -4.76 -22.99 -45.24
N ARG A 338 -5.07 -21.89 -44.54
CA ARG A 338 -6.22 -21.78 -43.61
C ARG A 338 -6.17 -22.84 -42.50
N VAL A 339 -4.97 -23.05 -41.96
CA VAL A 339 -4.71 -23.85 -40.74
C VAL A 339 -4.09 -22.95 -39.68
N TYR A 340 -4.68 -22.93 -38.50
CA TYR A 340 -4.26 -22.11 -37.36
C TYR A 340 -3.98 -22.97 -36.15
N TYR A 341 -2.97 -22.58 -35.36
CA TYR A 341 -2.50 -23.37 -34.23
C TYR A 341 -2.73 -22.68 -32.89
N THR A 342 -3.23 -23.47 -31.94
CA THR A 342 -3.26 -23.12 -30.52
C THR A 342 -2.64 -24.26 -29.71
N MET A 343 -2.30 -24.00 -28.46
CA MET A 343 -1.74 -25.01 -27.56
C MET A 343 -2.29 -24.92 -26.15
N LYS A 344 -2.24 -26.06 -25.47
CA LYS A 344 -2.35 -26.23 -24.02
C LYS A 344 -1.12 -27.00 -23.52
N PRO A 345 -0.87 -27.07 -22.20
CA PRO A 345 0.33 -27.74 -21.67
C PRO A 345 0.54 -29.19 -22.16
N ASP A 346 -0.54 -29.90 -22.49
CA ASP A 346 -0.56 -31.31 -22.88
C ASP A 346 -0.80 -31.56 -24.38
N ALA A 347 -1.19 -30.53 -25.14
CA ALA A 347 -1.61 -30.71 -26.54
C ALA A 347 -1.38 -29.48 -27.43
N VAL A 348 -1.15 -29.75 -28.71
CA VAL A 348 -1.22 -28.77 -29.80
C VAL A 348 -2.47 -29.03 -30.62
N TYR A 349 -3.19 -27.98 -30.98
CA TYR A 349 -4.41 -28.04 -31.75
C TYR A 349 -4.19 -27.38 -33.11
N ALA A 350 -4.67 -28.04 -34.17
CA ALA A 350 -4.66 -27.51 -35.53
C ALA A 350 -6.11 -27.34 -36.01
N THR A 351 -6.58 -26.09 -36.10
CA THR A 351 -7.89 -25.76 -36.67
C THR A 351 -7.75 -25.59 -38.17
N PHE A 352 -8.54 -26.30 -38.97
CA PHE A 352 -8.52 -26.23 -40.42
C PHE A 352 -9.91 -25.98 -41.00
N PHE A 353 -9.97 -25.16 -42.04
CA PHE A 353 -11.22 -24.68 -42.65
C PHE A 353 -11.53 -25.31 -44.01
N ASN A 354 -10.59 -26.09 -44.56
CA ASN A 354 -10.77 -26.84 -45.79
C ASN A 354 -10.69 -28.33 -45.46
N TRP A 355 -11.75 -29.10 -45.73
CA TRP A 355 -11.70 -30.55 -45.57
C TRP A 355 -10.72 -31.16 -46.59
N PRO A 356 -9.76 -32.00 -46.18
CA PRO A 356 -8.79 -32.58 -47.10
C PRO A 356 -9.44 -33.66 -47.95
N MET A 357 -9.83 -33.34 -49.19
CA MET A 357 -10.54 -34.27 -50.09
C MET A 357 -9.71 -35.51 -50.47
N ASN A 358 -8.39 -35.43 -50.40
CA ASN A 358 -7.46 -36.55 -50.60
C ASN A 358 -7.25 -37.40 -49.34
N GLY A 359 -7.96 -37.10 -48.24
CA GLY A 359 -7.83 -37.80 -46.95
C GLY A 359 -6.54 -37.51 -46.18
N GLN A 360 -5.74 -36.52 -46.59
CA GLN A 360 -4.48 -36.19 -45.93
C GLN A 360 -4.40 -34.71 -45.52
N LEU A 361 -4.21 -34.48 -44.21
CA LEU A 361 -3.94 -33.16 -43.64
C LEU A 361 -2.44 -33.02 -43.36
N MET A 362 -1.78 -32.12 -44.09
CA MET A 362 -0.33 -31.87 -43.94
C MET A 362 -0.09 -30.76 -42.93
N LEU A 363 0.72 -31.01 -41.89
CA LEU A 363 1.02 -30.04 -40.83
C LEU A 363 2.53 -29.89 -40.70
N LYS A 364 3.10 -28.84 -41.28
CA LYS A 364 4.56 -28.61 -41.28
C LYS A 364 5.10 -28.22 -39.92
N SER A 365 4.30 -27.45 -39.17
CA SER A 365 4.75 -26.75 -37.96
C SER A 365 4.74 -27.63 -36.70
N VAL A 366 4.54 -28.94 -36.84
CA VAL A 366 4.39 -29.89 -35.74
C VAL A 366 5.32 -31.09 -35.95
N THR A 367 6.11 -31.41 -34.93
CA THR A 367 7.00 -32.58 -34.91
C THR A 367 6.47 -33.58 -33.87
N PRO A 368 6.19 -34.84 -34.24
CA PRO A 368 5.59 -35.81 -33.33
C PRO A 368 6.65 -36.37 -32.37
N MET A 369 6.24 -36.66 -31.14
CA MET A 369 7.04 -37.39 -30.14
C MET A 369 6.67 -38.90 -30.15
N PRO A 370 7.49 -39.80 -29.57
CA PRO A 370 7.23 -41.25 -29.60
C PRO A 370 5.84 -41.69 -29.12
N ASN A 371 5.23 -40.92 -28.20
CA ASN A 371 3.90 -41.21 -27.65
C ASN A 371 2.80 -40.27 -28.16
N THR A 372 3.04 -39.56 -29.27
CA THR A 372 2.04 -38.64 -29.81
C THR A 372 0.80 -39.39 -30.28
N LYS A 373 -0.37 -38.98 -29.79
CA LYS A 373 -1.67 -39.41 -30.32
C LYS A 373 -2.35 -38.24 -31.00
N VAL A 374 -2.92 -38.51 -32.17
CA VAL A 374 -3.68 -37.54 -32.95
C VAL A 374 -5.16 -37.95 -32.93
N SER A 375 -6.04 -37.02 -32.60
CA SER A 375 -7.49 -37.21 -32.66
C SER A 375 -8.18 -36.02 -33.33
N LEU A 376 -9.43 -36.22 -33.74
CA LEU A 376 -10.29 -35.16 -34.24
C LEU A 376 -11.34 -34.84 -33.17
N LEU A 377 -11.46 -33.57 -32.76
CA LEU A 377 -12.48 -33.20 -31.78
C LEU A 377 -13.88 -33.46 -32.35
N GLY A 378 -14.76 -34.03 -31.52
CA GLY A 378 -16.10 -34.46 -31.94
C GLY A 378 -16.18 -35.82 -32.63
N TYR A 379 -15.04 -36.52 -32.81
CA TYR A 379 -14.95 -37.86 -33.37
C TYR A 379 -14.27 -38.81 -32.37
N SER A 380 -14.84 -40.00 -32.15
CA SER A 380 -14.38 -40.95 -31.14
C SER A 380 -13.17 -41.79 -31.57
N GLY A 381 -12.83 -41.81 -32.86
CA GLY A 381 -11.69 -42.57 -33.39
C GLY A 381 -10.37 -41.81 -33.27
N ASN A 382 -9.28 -42.56 -33.10
CA ASN A 382 -7.92 -42.02 -33.22
C ASN A 382 -7.53 -41.89 -34.70
N LEU A 383 -6.77 -40.84 -35.01
CA LEU A 383 -6.25 -40.61 -36.35
C LEU A 383 -4.84 -41.18 -36.48
N MET A 384 -4.59 -41.85 -37.61
CA MET A 384 -3.25 -42.28 -37.97
C MET A 384 -2.46 -41.10 -38.54
N PHE A 385 -1.16 -41.03 -38.26
CA PHE A 385 -0.27 -40.03 -38.86
C PHE A 385 1.07 -40.64 -39.27
N LYS A 386 1.74 -39.99 -40.23
CA LYS A 386 3.10 -40.30 -40.66
C LYS A 386 4.01 -39.11 -40.36
N ASN A 387 5.18 -39.38 -39.79
CA ASN A 387 6.25 -38.37 -39.67
C ASN A 387 6.92 -38.17 -41.03
N LEU A 388 7.23 -36.92 -41.40
CA LEU A 388 7.81 -36.55 -42.70
C LEU A 388 9.24 -35.98 -42.54
N ASP A 389 10.01 -36.49 -41.58
CA ASP A 389 11.45 -36.22 -41.35
C ASP A 389 11.89 -34.77 -41.65
N ASN A 390 11.70 -33.88 -40.66
CA ASN A 390 11.91 -32.43 -40.71
C ASN A 390 10.92 -31.61 -41.57
N GLN A 391 9.93 -32.25 -42.20
CA GLN A 391 8.87 -31.55 -42.95
C GLN A 391 7.50 -31.54 -42.24
N GLY A 392 7.43 -32.01 -40.99
CA GLY A 392 6.20 -32.04 -40.19
C GLY A 392 5.53 -33.42 -40.19
N ILE A 393 4.19 -33.45 -40.17
CA ILE A 393 3.41 -34.69 -40.19
C ILE A 393 2.32 -34.69 -41.28
N SER A 394 1.96 -35.88 -41.75
CA SER A 394 0.74 -36.13 -42.55
C SER A 394 -0.26 -36.89 -41.69
N VAL A 395 -1.42 -36.30 -41.43
CA VAL A 395 -2.52 -36.91 -40.67
C VAL A 395 -3.55 -37.48 -41.64
N SER A 396 -3.87 -38.76 -41.49
CA SER A 396 -4.88 -39.45 -42.29
C SER A 396 -6.28 -39.15 -41.74
N ILE A 397 -7.07 -38.41 -42.51
CA ILE A 397 -8.47 -38.08 -42.18
C ILE A 397 -9.39 -39.13 -42.84
N PRO A 398 -10.18 -39.89 -42.07
CA PRO A 398 -11.10 -40.87 -42.61
C PRO A 398 -12.26 -40.21 -43.36
N ALA A 399 -12.88 -40.94 -44.30
CA ALA A 399 -14.16 -40.53 -44.88
C ALA A 399 -15.25 -40.64 -43.80
N LEU A 400 -15.85 -39.51 -43.43
CA LEU A 400 -16.89 -39.42 -42.41
C LEU A 400 -18.23 -39.06 -43.06
N ASN A 401 -19.31 -39.67 -42.59
CA ASN A 401 -20.66 -39.29 -42.98
C ASN A 401 -21.15 -38.05 -42.19
N PRO A 402 -22.24 -37.37 -42.60
CA PRO A 402 -22.73 -36.18 -41.91
C PRO A 402 -23.10 -36.40 -40.43
N SER A 403 -23.49 -37.61 -40.01
CA SER A 403 -23.80 -37.89 -38.60
C SER A 403 -22.55 -38.06 -37.73
N GLN A 404 -21.40 -38.35 -38.35
CA GLN A 404 -20.09 -38.44 -37.68
C GLN A 404 -19.35 -37.10 -37.61
N ILE A 405 -19.83 -36.07 -38.32
CA ILE A 405 -19.27 -34.71 -38.30
C ILE A 405 -20.24 -33.80 -37.55
N PRO A 406 -20.03 -33.53 -36.26
CA PRO A 406 -20.97 -32.75 -35.45
C PRO A 406 -21.07 -31.27 -35.87
N THR A 407 -20.05 -30.76 -36.58
CA THR A 407 -19.98 -29.37 -37.06
C THR A 407 -19.42 -29.30 -38.49
N PRO A 408 -20.13 -28.70 -39.47
CA PRO A 408 -19.73 -28.73 -40.88
C PRO A 408 -18.82 -27.57 -41.34
N TRP A 409 -18.52 -26.61 -40.46
CA TRP A 409 -17.90 -25.33 -40.85
C TRP A 409 -16.38 -25.27 -40.68
N ALA A 410 -15.84 -25.95 -39.68
CA ALA A 410 -14.42 -26.00 -39.36
C ALA A 410 -14.12 -27.18 -38.43
N TRP A 411 -12.90 -27.71 -38.49
CA TRP A 411 -12.51 -28.94 -37.80
C TRP A 411 -11.18 -28.80 -37.07
N LEU A 412 -10.95 -29.66 -36.08
CA LEU A 412 -9.83 -29.52 -35.16
C LEU A 412 -9.13 -30.84 -34.87
N SER A 413 -7.85 -30.91 -35.23
CA SER A 413 -6.98 -32.02 -34.87
C SER A 413 -6.24 -31.71 -33.58
N ARG A 414 -6.35 -32.60 -32.58
CA ARG A 414 -5.62 -32.52 -31.30
C ARG A 414 -4.43 -33.48 -31.36
N LEU A 415 -3.24 -32.94 -31.12
CA LEU A 415 -2.00 -33.71 -30.99
C LEU A 415 -1.55 -33.68 -29.53
N SER A 416 -1.68 -34.81 -28.85
CA SER A 416 -1.23 -34.96 -27.46
C SER A 416 0.27 -35.26 -27.39
N SER A 417 1.00 -34.64 -26.47
CA SER A 417 2.46 -34.84 -26.35
C SER A 417 2.90 -34.74 -24.88
N TYR A 418 3.64 -35.74 -24.39
CA TYR A 418 4.02 -35.85 -22.97
C TYR A 418 5.35 -35.12 -22.70
N MET A 419 5.32 -33.87 -22.24
CA MET A 419 6.53 -33.19 -21.74
C MET A 419 6.87 -33.65 -20.31
N LYS A 420 7.69 -34.70 -20.16
CA LYS A 420 8.34 -35.07 -18.88
C LYS A 420 9.85 -34.89 -18.82
N GLU A 421 10.51 -34.41 -19.88
CA GLU A 421 11.98 -34.46 -20.00
C GLU A 421 12.73 -33.13 -19.81
N MET A 422 12.09 -32.07 -19.31
CA MET A 422 12.81 -30.85 -18.90
C MET A 422 13.09 -30.79 -17.38
N LEU A 423 12.58 -31.77 -16.61
CA LEU A 423 12.63 -31.80 -15.14
C LEU A 423 13.77 -32.66 -14.55
N HIS A 424 14.51 -33.42 -15.37
CA HIS A 424 15.46 -34.40 -14.87
C HIS A 424 16.88 -33.87 -14.65
N THR A 425 17.33 -32.88 -15.43
CA THR A 425 18.69 -32.32 -15.32
C THR A 425 18.82 -31.28 -14.20
N PHE A 426 17.71 -30.69 -13.75
CA PHE A 426 17.70 -29.71 -12.65
C PHE A 426 17.71 -30.37 -11.25
N ARG A 427 17.36 -31.67 -11.15
CA ARG A 427 17.22 -32.38 -9.88
C ARG A 427 18.55 -32.70 -9.19
N ALA A 428 19.59 -33.07 -9.92
CA ALA A 428 20.81 -33.61 -9.31
C ALA A 428 21.69 -32.57 -8.61
N VAL A 429 21.74 -31.32 -9.10
CA VAL A 429 22.56 -30.24 -8.48
C VAL A 429 21.80 -29.53 -7.35
N VAL A 430 20.47 -29.57 -7.38
CA VAL A 430 19.61 -28.87 -6.43
C VAL A 430 19.32 -29.72 -5.19
N LEU A 431 19.28 -31.06 -5.32
CA LEU A 431 19.00 -31.96 -4.19
C LEU A 431 20.08 -31.94 -3.09
N ASP A 432 21.35 -31.76 -3.45
CA ASP A 432 22.45 -31.79 -2.47
C ASP A 432 22.50 -30.51 -1.60
N LYS A 433 22.14 -29.35 -2.18
CA LYS A 433 22.00 -28.07 -1.46
C LYS A 433 20.64 -27.88 -0.79
N LEU A 434 19.60 -28.61 -1.23
CA LEU A 434 18.29 -28.61 -0.57
C LEU A 434 18.33 -29.32 0.78
N ASN A 435 19.12 -30.40 0.91
CA ASN A 435 19.21 -31.15 2.16
C ASN A 435 19.83 -30.33 3.32
N SER A 436 20.74 -29.38 3.03
CA SER A 436 21.32 -28.51 4.06
C SER A 436 20.39 -27.35 4.48
N VAL A 437 19.48 -26.91 3.60
CA VAL A 437 18.48 -25.87 3.89
C VAL A 437 17.26 -26.47 4.59
N GLN A 438 16.95 -27.73 4.30
CA GLN A 438 15.85 -28.47 4.92
C GLN A 438 16.14 -28.75 6.40
N SER A 439 17.32 -29.26 6.76
CA SER A 439 17.71 -29.46 8.17
C SER A 439 17.67 -28.13 8.95
N PHE A 440 18.20 -27.07 8.34
CA PHE A 440 18.20 -25.72 8.90
C PHE A 440 16.79 -25.16 9.18
N LEU A 441 15.80 -25.40 8.32
CA LEU A 441 14.42 -24.91 8.55
C LEU A 441 13.69 -25.71 9.64
N ILE A 442 13.98 -27.00 9.78
CA ILE A 442 13.34 -27.89 10.74
C ILE A 442 13.84 -27.62 12.16
N ASP A 443 15.15 -27.46 12.32
CA ASP A 443 15.76 -27.14 13.62
C ASP A 443 15.27 -25.78 14.15
N ASN A 444 15.16 -24.78 13.27
CA ASN A 444 14.76 -23.42 13.63
C ASN A 444 13.25 -23.24 13.87
N LEU A 445 12.38 -23.93 13.13
CA LEU A 445 10.94 -23.92 13.42
C LEU A 445 10.63 -24.66 14.73
N SER A 446 11.41 -25.68 15.07
CA SER A 446 11.24 -26.41 16.33
C SER A 446 11.58 -25.55 17.54
N GLN A 447 12.64 -24.73 17.44
CA GLN A 447 13.02 -23.79 18.49
C GLN A 447 12.03 -22.63 18.68
N VAL A 448 11.47 -22.08 17.59
CA VAL A 448 10.52 -20.95 17.66
C VAL A 448 9.14 -21.37 18.16
N THR A 449 8.71 -22.60 17.84
CA THR A 449 7.37 -23.10 18.18
C THR A 449 7.34 -23.97 19.44
N GLY A 450 8.50 -24.39 19.95
CA GLY A 450 8.62 -25.30 21.09
C GLY A 450 8.13 -26.73 20.82
N ARG A 451 7.98 -27.12 19.55
CA ARG A 451 7.50 -28.45 19.13
C ARG A 451 8.52 -29.11 18.21
N ASP A 452 8.60 -30.44 18.25
CA ASP A 452 9.42 -31.20 17.31
C ASP A 452 8.77 -31.20 15.91
N ILE A 453 9.32 -30.39 15.01
CA ILE A 453 8.81 -30.24 13.64
C ILE A 453 9.23 -31.42 12.76
N GLN A 454 10.30 -32.15 13.12
CA GLN A 454 10.76 -33.31 12.36
C GLN A 454 9.71 -34.42 12.39
N SER A 455 9.11 -34.68 13.55
CA SER A 455 8.03 -35.68 13.70
C SER A 455 6.77 -35.31 12.90
N LEU A 456 6.41 -34.02 12.82
CA LEU A 456 5.26 -33.52 12.06
C LEU A 456 5.42 -33.62 10.54
N ILE A 457 6.67 -33.59 10.06
CA ILE A 457 7.05 -33.72 8.66
C ILE A 457 7.04 -35.19 8.23
N ASP A 458 7.55 -36.08 9.08
CA ASP A 458 7.57 -37.52 8.83
C ASP A 458 6.14 -38.11 8.75
N ASP A 459 5.18 -37.51 9.47
CA ASP A 459 3.76 -37.89 9.42
C ASP A 459 2.99 -37.38 8.17
N ASN A 460 3.49 -36.40 7.39
CA ASN A 460 2.69 -35.69 6.38
C ASN A 460 3.25 -35.64 4.92
N GLY A 461 4.36 -36.33 4.62
CA GLY A 461 4.71 -36.75 3.26
C GLY A 461 5.03 -35.69 2.18
N ASN A 462 5.21 -36.17 0.94
CA ASN A 462 5.80 -35.52 -0.24
C ASN A 462 5.24 -34.14 -0.66
N ALA A 463 4.05 -33.74 -0.20
CA ALA A 463 3.42 -32.47 -0.56
C ALA A 463 4.20 -31.26 0.00
N PHE A 464 4.79 -31.40 1.20
CA PHE A 464 5.54 -30.31 1.84
C PHE A 464 6.86 -30.00 1.11
N LYS A 465 7.53 -31.05 0.58
CA LYS A 465 8.78 -30.94 -0.18
C LYS A 465 8.59 -30.22 -1.53
N VAL A 466 7.43 -30.39 -2.18
CA VAL A 466 7.11 -29.74 -3.47
C VAL A 466 6.79 -28.25 -3.32
N ILE A 467 6.07 -27.88 -2.26
CA ILE A 467 5.71 -26.48 -1.96
C ILE A 467 6.97 -25.66 -1.62
N LEU A 468 7.90 -26.25 -0.88
CA LEU A 468 9.16 -25.60 -0.50
C LEU A 468 10.08 -25.38 -1.72
N GLY A 469 10.21 -26.39 -2.59
CA GLY A 469 10.99 -26.28 -3.83
C GLY A 469 10.43 -25.26 -4.83
N SER A 470 9.11 -25.14 -4.91
CA SER A 470 8.41 -24.17 -5.78
C SER A 470 8.62 -22.73 -5.31
N SER A 471 8.58 -22.50 -4.00
CA SER A 471 8.80 -21.19 -3.37
C SER A 471 10.24 -20.68 -3.60
N VAL A 472 11.24 -21.57 -3.56
CA VAL A 472 12.66 -21.24 -3.81
C VAL A 472 12.91 -20.87 -5.28
N CYS A 473 12.24 -21.52 -6.23
CA CYS A 473 12.38 -21.18 -7.65
C CYS A 473 11.79 -19.79 -7.99
N ILE A 474 10.68 -19.43 -7.35
CA ILE A 474 10.04 -18.11 -7.47
C ILE A 474 10.93 -17.02 -6.87
N VAL A 475 11.58 -17.29 -5.73
CA VAL A 475 12.56 -16.39 -5.10
C VAL A 475 13.75 -16.12 -6.01
N ILE A 476 14.29 -17.15 -6.66
CA ILE A 476 15.41 -17.02 -7.61
C ILE A 476 14.99 -16.26 -8.88
N ALA A 477 13.78 -16.50 -9.40
CA ALA A 477 13.25 -15.79 -10.57
C ALA A 477 13.04 -14.28 -10.28
N ILE A 478 12.57 -13.93 -9.08
CA ILE A 478 12.41 -12.54 -8.62
C ILE A 478 13.78 -11.88 -8.37
N TYR A 479 14.75 -12.61 -7.82
CA TYR A 479 16.12 -12.13 -7.64
C TYR A 479 16.80 -11.81 -8.98
N ILE A 480 16.63 -12.67 -9.99
CA ILE A 480 17.21 -12.48 -11.33
C ILE A 480 16.49 -11.36 -12.10
N SER A 481 15.17 -11.19 -11.96
CA SER A 481 14.43 -10.12 -12.66
C SER A 481 14.74 -8.73 -12.11
N ARG A 482 15.00 -8.62 -10.79
CA ARG A 482 15.36 -7.35 -10.14
C ARG A 482 16.79 -6.88 -10.43
N ARG A 483 17.70 -7.79 -10.81
CA ARG A 483 19.10 -7.47 -11.15
C ARG A 483 19.30 -6.87 -12.55
N LYS A 484 18.24 -6.78 -13.39
CA LYS A 484 18.33 -6.35 -14.80
C LYS A 484 17.87 -4.91 -15.11
N ARG A 485 17.71 -4.01 -14.12
CA ARG A 485 17.47 -2.58 -14.38
C ARG A 485 18.77 -1.77 -14.26
N LYS A 486 19.13 -1.03 -15.32
CA LYS A 486 20.38 -0.26 -15.47
C LYS A 486 20.41 1.02 -14.60
N ILE A 487 21.40 1.07 -13.71
CA ILE A 487 22.33 2.15 -13.32
C ILE A 487 21.85 3.60 -13.49
N SER A 488 21.26 4.17 -12.42
CA SER A 488 21.64 5.50 -11.94
C SER A 488 22.74 5.34 -10.86
N LYS A 489 23.31 6.42 -10.32
CA LYS A 489 24.20 6.36 -9.14
C LYS A 489 23.40 5.76 -7.97
N GLU A 490 23.48 4.44 -7.78
CA GLU A 490 22.76 3.76 -6.70
C GLU A 490 23.37 4.11 -5.34
N ILE A 491 22.51 4.35 -4.36
CA ILE A 491 22.93 4.51 -2.97
C ILE A 491 23.47 3.15 -2.49
N PRO A 492 24.70 3.09 -1.96
CA PRO A 492 25.30 1.83 -1.52
C PRO A 492 24.52 1.23 -0.35
N GLY A 493 24.66 -0.07 -0.08
CA GLY A 493 23.99 -0.68 1.06
C GLY A 493 24.33 -2.16 1.25
N PRO A 494 23.99 -2.72 2.42
CA PRO A 494 24.25 -4.13 2.72
C PRO A 494 23.50 -5.05 1.75
N ALA A 495 24.17 -6.13 1.33
CA ALA A 495 23.55 -7.15 0.49
C ALA A 495 22.41 -7.82 1.28
N GLY A 496 21.17 -7.62 0.84
CA GLY A 496 20.00 -8.24 1.45
C GLY A 496 19.69 -9.62 0.86
N TRP A 497 19.00 -10.44 1.64
CA TRP A 497 18.44 -11.70 1.19
C TRP A 497 17.41 -11.48 0.07
N PRO A 498 17.28 -12.42 -0.89
CA PRO A 498 16.21 -12.39 -1.87
C PRO A 498 14.83 -12.24 -1.22
N ILE A 499 13.99 -11.35 -1.76
CA ILE A 499 12.62 -11.02 -1.29
C ILE A 499 12.55 -10.32 0.08
N VAL A 500 13.20 -10.85 1.11
CA VAL A 500 13.08 -10.33 2.49
C VAL A 500 14.07 -9.20 2.80
N GLY A 501 15.06 -8.98 1.92
CA GLY A 501 16.08 -7.96 2.10
C GLY A 501 16.91 -8.22 3.35
N ASN A 502 17.18 -7.17 4.12
CA ASN A 502 17.94 -7.18 5.35
C ASN A 502 17.09 -7.43 6.60
N TYR A 503 15.85 -7.91 6.45
CA TYR A 503 14.93 -8.11 7.57
C TYR A 503 15.51 -9.02 8.67
N PHE A 504 16.17 -10.11 8.28
CA PHE A 504 16.75 -11.08 9.22
C PHE A 504 18.16 -10.75 9.68
N ASP A 505 18.80 -9.75 9.10
CA ASP A 505 20.15 -9.36 9.49
C ASP A 505 20.16 -8.73 10.91
N ASN A 506 18.98 -8.41 11.47
CA ASN A 506 18.78 -7.82 12.79
C ASN A 506 18.51 -8.84 13.93
N ARG A 507 18.66 -10.16 13.72
CA ARG A 507 18.23 -11.15 14.74
C ARG A 507 19.17 -11.30 15.95
N ASP A 508 20.48 -11.07 15.77
CA ASP A 508 21.48 -11.37 16.79
C ASP A 508 22.00 -10.12 17.54
N ALA A 509 21.43 -8.94 17.24
CA ALA A 509 21.84 -7.68 17.85
C ALA A 509 20.66 -6.70 17.91
N GLU A 510 20.66 -5.83 18.92
CA GLU A 510 19.72 -4.71 18.99
C GLU A 510 19.76 -3.88 17.68
N PHE A 511 18.59 -3.49 17.18
CA PHE A 511 18.44 -2.91 15.83
C PHE A 511 19.37 -1.71 15.56
N HIS A 512 19.57 -0.85 16.56
CA HIS A 512 20.46 0.31 16.45
C HIS A 512 21.93 -0.11 16.28
N ASN A 513 22.39 -1.16 16.97
CA ASN A 513 23.76 -1.67 16.83
C ASN A 513 24.02 -2.23 15.44
N ARG A 514 23.05 -2.93 14.84
CA ARG A 514 23.20 -3.44 13.47
C ARG A 514 23.29 -2.31 12.45
N ILE A 515 22.44 -1.29 12.58
CA ILE A 515 22.49 -0.12 11.70
C ILE A 515 23.81 0.62 11.85
N ASP A 516 24.35 0.75 13.07
CA ASP A 516 25.64 1.38 13.32
C ASP A 516 26.81 0.65 12.63
N GLN A 517 26.80 -0.69 12.64
CA GLN A 517 27.79 -1.49 11.90
C GLN A 517 27.74 -1.21 10.40
N TRP A 518 26.54 -1.13 9.81
CA TRP A 518 26.39 -0.75 8.39
C TRP A 518 26.78 0.71 8.14
N ALA A 519 26.49 1.62 9.07
CA ALA A 519 26.85 3.03 8.96
C ALA A 519 28.38 3.20 8.85
N LYS A 520 29.14 2.45 9.65
CA LYS A 520 30.60 2.39 9.60
C LYS A 520 31.12 1.85 8.25
N GLN A 521 30.39 0.93 7.62
CA GLN A 521 30.75 0.35 6.33
C GLN A 521 30.46 1.28 5.14
N PHE A 522 29.30 1.93 5.11
CA PHE A 522 28.78 2.63 3.91
C PHE A 522 28.87 4.16 3.95
N GLN A 523 29.57 4.72 4.95
CA GLN A 523 30.00 6.12 5.01
C GLN A 523 28.90 7.17 4.75
N GLY A 524 27.96 7.31 5.69
CA GLY A 524 27.12 8.50 5.84
C GLY A 524 25.72 8.44 5.22
N ILE A 525 25.50 7.62 4.19
CA ILE A 525 24.17 7.31 3.62
C ILE A 525 24.18 5.93 2.97
N PHE A 526 23.16 5.12 3.25
CA PHE A 526 23.04 3.80 2.65
C PHE A 526 21.59 3.32 2.52
N GLN A 527 21.35 2.33 1.67
CA GLN A 527 20.04 1.75 1.45
C GLN A 527 19.91 0.41 2.16
N VAL A 528 18.88 0.26 2.99
CA VAL A 528 18.47 -1.01 3.59
C VAL A 528 17.15 -1.43 2.98
N ASN A 529 17.04 -2.70 2.59
CA ASN A 529 15.79 -3.25 2.08
C ASN A 529 15.11 -4.02 3.20
N LEU A 530 13.93 -3.60 3.63
CA LEU A 530 13.12 -4.40 4.54
C LEU A 530 11.98 -4.96 3.70
N LEU A 531 12.11 -6.25 3.34
CA LEU A 531 11.21 -6.94 2.41
C LEU A 531 11.20 -6.28 1.02
N SER A 532 10.03 -5.87 0.52
CA SER A 532 9.87 -5.17 -0.76
C SER A 532 10.12 -3.66 -0.69
N LYS A 533 10.31 -3.07 0.50
CA LYS A 533 10.44 -1.63 0.70
C LYS A 533 11.91 -1.21 0.86
N LYS A 534 12.30 -0.20 0.09
CA LYS A 534 13.61 0.46 0.20
C LYS A 534 13.56 1.55 1.26
N HIS A 535 14.51 1.53 2.18
CA HIS A 535 14.70 2.54 3.22
C HIS A 535 16.09 3.14 3.04
N ILE A 536 16.17 4.47 3.07
CA ILE A 536 17.45 5.18 3.03
C ILE A 536 17.82 5.54 4.47
N VAL A 537 18.96 5.07 4.95
CA VAL A 537 19.51 5.42 6.25
C VAL A 537 20.52 6.54 6.06
N VAL A 538 20.40 7.59 6.87
CA VAL A 538 21.26 8.78 6.84
C VAL A 538 21.90 8.93 8.20
N THR A 539 23.24 8.94 8.24
CA THR A 539 24.01 8.93 9.51
C THR A 539 24.99 10.09 9.62
N SER A 540 25.40 10.68 8.50
CA SER A 540 26.37 11.78 8.49
C SER A 540 25.75 13.11 8.93
N LEU A 541 26.55 13.95 9.61
CA LEU A 541 26.14 15.31 10.02
C LEU A 541 25.61 16.12 8.84
N LYS A 542 26.35 16.12 7.72
CA LYS A 542 25.96 16.83 6.50
C LYS A 542 24.62 16.33 5.95
N GLY A 543 24.41 15.01 5.90
CA GLY A 543 23.16 14.43 5.41
C GLY A 543 21.99 14.79 6.31
N LEU A 544 22.17 14.72 7.63
CA LEU A 544 21.15 15.08 8.60
C LEU A 544 20.80 16.58 8.55
N GLN A 545 21.80 17.46 8.40
CA GLN A 545 21.57 18.90 8.21
C GLN A 545 20.85 19.18 6.88
N GLU A 546 21.26 18.53 5.78
CA GLU A 546 20.61 18.69 4.48
C GLU A 546 19.14 18.25 4.55
N CYS A 547 18.84 17.05 5.06
CA CYS A 547 17.46 16.55 5.06
C CYS A 547 16.58 17.17 6.15
N LEU A 548 17.10 17.44 7.35
CA LEU A 548 16.30 17.92 8.48
C LEU A 548 16.28 19.44 8.64
N LEU A 549 17.24 20.20 8.09
CA LEU A 549 17.27 21.66 8.19
C LEU A 549 17.05 22.30 6.82
N GLU A 550 17.98 22.11 5.88
CA GLU A 550 17.99 22.80 4.58
C GLU A 550 16.76 22.43 3.74
N LYS A 551 16.48 21.13 3.64
CA LYS A 551 15.33 20.55 2.90
C LYS A 551 14.27 20.01 3.86
N SER A 552 14.14 20.62 5.03
CA SER A 552 13.27 20.16 6.11
C SER A 552 11.82 19.93 5.71
N THR A 553 11.29 20.72 4.77
CA THR A 553 9.93 20.55 4.24
C THR A 553 9.83 19.34 3.31
N ASP A 554 10.84 19.10 2.47
CA ASP A 554 10.88 18.02 1.48
C ASP A 554 10.87 16.63 2.16
N TYR A 555 11.44 16.53 3.35
CA TYR A 555 11.53 15.30 4.14
C TYR A 555 10.61 15.31 5.38
N ALA A 556 9.64 16.22 5.45
CA ALA A 556 8.72 16.31 6.57
C ALA A 556 7.64 15.22 6.57
N GLY A 557 7.51 14.41 5.51
CA GLY A 557 6.50 13.36 5.40
C GLY A 557 6.71 12.22 6.42
N ARG A 558 5.67 11.40 6.62
CA ARG A 558 5.72 10.18 7.44
C ARG A 558 5.20 8.97 6.65
N SER A 559 5.56 7.77 7.11
CA SER A 559 5.09 6.53 6.51
C SER A 559 3.78 6.10 7.17
N GLU A 560 2.73 5.92 6.36
CA GLU A 560 1.46 5.38 6.82
C GLU A 560 1.51 3.86 6.77
N THR A 561 1.42 3.23 7.94
CA THR A 561 1.43 1.77 8.08
C THR A 561 0.21 1.30 8.87
N PHE A 562 -0.16 0.02 8.73
CA PHE A 562 -1.36 -0.51 9.34
C PHE A 562 -1.32 -0.40 10.87
N ARG A 563 -0.22 -0.85 11.49
CA ARG A 563 -0.08 -0.76 12.96
C ARG A 563 -0.07 0.68 13.46
N LEU A 564 0.57 1.61 12.74
CA LEU A 564 0.49 3.04 13.12
C LEU A 564 -0.92 3.59 12.96
N SER A 565 -1.64 3.23 11.89
CA SER A 565 -3.05 3.63 11.72
C SER A 565 -3.94 3.15 12.85
N LEU A 566 -3.68 1.94 13.36
CA LEU A 566 -4.43 1.37 14.47
C LEU A 566 -4.08 2.02 15.81
N SER A 567 -2.79 2.19 16.12
CA SER A 567 -2.32 2.74 17.40
C SER A 567 -2.51 4.25 17.53
N TYR A 568 -2.48 5.00 16.44
CA TYR A 568 -2.46 6.46 16.47
C TYR A 568 -3.65 7.09 15.75
N ASP A 569 -4.59 6.29 15.25
CA ASP A 569 -5.79 6.77 14.55
C ASP A 569 -5.43 7.77 13.43
N LEU A 570 -4.50 7.39 12.56
CA LEU A 570 -4.05 8.23 11.43
C LEU A 570 -5.28 8.54 10.55
N PRO A 571 -5.76 9.80 10.47
CA PRO A 571 -5.01 11.07 10.34
C PRO A 571 -5.11 12.05 11.54
N ASN A 572 -5.61 11.61 12.69
CA ASN A 572 -5.98 12.47 13.81
C ASN A 572 -4.79 12.86 14.72
N ASP A 573 -3.65 12.25 14.46
CA ASP A 573 -2.45 12.28 15.27
C ASP A 573 -1.53 13.49 14.95
N LEU A 574 -0.52 13.74 15.79
CA LEU A 574 0.51 14.76 15.58
C LEU A 574 1.90 14.19 15.27
N ILE A 575 2.24 12.98 15.75
CA ILE A 575 3.59 12.42 15.65
C ILE A 575 3.84 11.71 14.29
N PHE A 576 2.89 10.88 13.84
CA PHE A 576 3.04 9.96 12.72
C PHE A 576 2.25 10.35 11.45
N THR A 577 1.39 11.35 11.52
CA THR A 577 0.64 11.92 10.40
C THR A 577 1.59 12.68 9.50
N SER A 578 1.44 12.49 8.19
CA SER A 578 2.30 13.13 7.20
C SER A 578 2.15 14.66 7.21
N PHE A 579 3.18 15.35 6.70
CA PHE A 579 3.23 16.81 6.76
C PHE A 579 2.19 17.41 5.81
N SER A 580 1.38 18.33 6.35
CA SER A 580 0.46 19.16 5.59
C SER A 580 0.36 20.55 6.25
N PRO A 581 -0.17 21.57 5.55
CA PRO A 581 -0.45 22.87 6.16
C PRO A 581 -1.32 22.77 7.42
N GLU A 582 -2.32 21.90 7.42
CA GLU A 582 -3.23 21.64 8.54
C GLU A 582 -2.50 21.00 9.71
N TRP A 583 -1.65 19.99 9.45
CA TRP A 583 -0.80 19.39 10.49
C TRP A 583 0.12 20.44 11.12
N ASN A 584 0.71 21.32 10.30
CA ASN A 584 1.59 22.38 10.80
C ASN A 584 0.82 23.43 11.63
N ALA A 585 -0.42 23.74 11.28
CA ALA A 585 -1.30 24.59 12.08
C ALA A 585 -1.62 23.94 13.43
N ARG A 586 -1.99 22.65 13.45
CA ARG A 586 -2.20 21.89 14.70
C ARG A 586 -0.96 21.83 15.57
N LYS A 587 0.23 21.63 14.98
CA LYS A 587 1.51 21.67 15.71
C LYS A 587 1.72 23.03 16.37
N LYS A 588 1.51 24.12 15.64
CA LYS A 588 1.65 25.49 16.19
C LYS A 588 0.67 25.75 17.31
N LEU A 589 -0.58 25.30 17.18
CA LEU A 589 -1.56 25.39 18.25
C LEU A 589 -1.09 24.60 19.48
N ALA A 590 -0.63 23.36 19.29
CA ALA A 590 -0.11 22.52 20.37
C ALA A 590 1.01 23.24 21.14
N MET A 591 1.97 23.83 20.43
CA MET A 591 3.06 24.61 21.02
C MET A 591 2.55 25.84 21.79
N LYS A 592 1.56 26.55 21.24
CA LYS A 592 0.98 27.76 21.86
C LYS A 592 0.25 27.41 23.15
N SER A 593 -0.63 26.41 23.14
CA SER A 593 -1.46 26.08 24.30
C SER A 593 -0.68 25.37 25.41
N MET A 594 0.38 24.62 25.08
CA MET A 594 1.28 24.06 26.09
C MET A 594 2.13 25.11 26.82
N LYS A 595 2.01 26.41 26.46
CA LYS A 595 2.71 27.54 27.09
C LYS A 595 4.20 27.27 27.36
N MET A 596 4.94 26.79 26.36
CA MET A 596 6.32 26.31 26.55
C MET A 596 7.37 27.39 26.89
N TYR A 597 6.96 28.63 27.13
CA TYR A 597 7.81 29.80 27.38
C TYR A 597 7.10 30.78 28.32
N GLY A 598 7.84 31.70 28.94
CA GLY A 598 7.28 32.73 29.81
C GLY A 598 6.58 32.13 31.03
N GLU A 599 5.36 32.59 31.33
CA GLU A 599 4.52 32.13 32.46
C GLU A 599 4.40 30.60 32.57
N GLY A 600 4.38 29.87 31.43
CA GLY A 600 4.24 28.41 31.50
C GLY A 600 5.50 27.69 32.00
N LEU A 601 6.66 28.36 32.05
CA LEU A 601 7.84 27.85 32.73
C LEU A 601 7.72 27.96 34.26
N GLU A 602 7.06 29.00 34.77
CA GLU A 602 6.77 29.15 36.20
C GLU A 602 5.77 28.08 36.67
N ASP A 603 4.73 27.81 35.87
CA ASP A 603 3.80 26.70 36.13
C ASP A 603 4.51 25.35 36.13
N LEU A 604 5.43 25.12 35.18
CA LEU A 604 6.22 23.90 35.13
C LEU A 604 7.05 23.71 36.40
N GLU A 605 7.74 24.75 36.84
CA GLU A 605 8.57 24.72 38.04
C GLU A 605 7.72 24.42 39.28
N ARG A 606 6.65 25.19 39.49
CA ARG A 606 5.71 25.00 40.60
C ARG A 606 5.12 23.58 40.64
N VAL A 607 4.68 23.07 39.49
CA VAL A 607 4.13 21.71 39.41
C VAL A 607 5.20 20.66 39.68
N THR A 608 6.41 20.87 39.16
CA THR A 608 7.53 19.95 39.38
C THR A 608 7.89 19.88 40.86
N ASP A 609 8.00 21.02 41.54
CA ASP A 609 8.30 21.08 42.97
C ASP A 609 7.25 20.36 43.82
N GLN A 610 5.97 20.57 43.54
CA GLN A 610 4.89 19.90 44.26
C GLN A 610 4.94 18.37 44.09
N VAL A 611 5.27 17.88 42.89
CA VAL A 611 5.38 16.44 42.65
C VAL A 611 6.66 15.86 43.24
N LEU A 612 7.75 16.66 43.30
CA LEU A 612 8.99 16.25 43.95
C LEU A 612 8.82 16.07 45.46
N ASP A 613 7.93 16.81 46.12
CA ASP A 613 7.61 16.60 47.54
C ASP A 613 7.08 15.18 47.79
N ASP A 614 6.10 14.75 46.99
CA ASP A 614 5.54 13.40 47.06
C ASP A 614 6.59 12.34 46.70
N PHE A 615 7.42 12.61 45.70
CA PHE A 615 8.50 11.71 45.29
C PHE A 615 9.53 11.52 46.40
N PHE A 616 9.99 12.61 47.00
CA PHE A 616 10.99 12.58 48.06
C PHE A 616 10.44 11.92 49.31
N LYS A 617 9.17 12.16 49.66
CA LYS A 617 8.51 11.43 50.73
C LYS A 617 8.55 9.92 50.50
N ASN A 618 8.21 9.45 49.30
CA ASN A 618 8.27 8.03 48.98
C ASN A 618 9.72 7.48 48.99
N ILE A 619 10.72 8.27 48.59
CA ILE A 619 12.14 7.89 48.71
C ILE A 619 12.55 7.77 50.19
N ASP A 620 12.20 8.75 51.02
CA ASP A 620 12.51 8.78 52.46
C ASP A 620 11.87 7.56 53.18
N GLU A 621 10.67 7.16 52.79
CA GLU A 621 9.97 5.96 53.30
C GLU A 621 10.74 4.66 53.01
N LYS A 622 11.62 4.61 51.98
CA LYS A 622 12.49 3.45 51.74
C LYS A 622 13.63 3.34 52.76
N GLN A 623 13.89 4.38 53.55
CA GLN A 623 14.91 4.41 54.61
C GLN A 623 16.30 3.93 54.13
N GLY A 624 16.68 4.29 52.90
CA GLY A 624 17.96 3.90 52.29
C GLY A 624 18.09 2.41 51.93
N GLN A 625 17.02 1.62 52.02
CA GLN A 625 16.95 0.24 51.53
C GLN A 625 16.92 0.21 49.99
N PRO A 626 17.40 -0.88 49.36
CA PRO A 626 17.37 -1.01 47.90
C PRO A 626 15.96 -1.25 47.36
N TRP A 627 15.62 -0.62 46.23
CA TRP A 627 14.39 -0.91 45.48
C TRP A 627 14.54 -0.62 43.98
N VAL A 628 13.58 -1.12 43.19
CA VAL A 628 13.48 -0.82 41.76
C VAL A 628 12.77 0.53 41.58
N ILE A 629 13.52 1.54 41.13
CA ILE A 629 13.05 2.94 41.12
C ILE A 629 12.22 3.31 39.87
N ASN A 630 12.19 2.47 38.84
CA ASN A 630 11.60 2.79 37.53
C ASN A 630 10.14 3.25 37.62
N GLU A 631 9.31 2.59 38.42
CA GLU A 631 7.89 2.96 38.59
C GLU A 631 7.73 4.31 39.29
N ASP A 632 8.56 4.62 40.30
CA ASP A 632 8.51 5.91 41.01
C ASP A 632 8.92 7.07 40.10
N ILE A 633 9.93 6.87 39.24
CA ILE A 633 10.32 7.88 38.24
C ILE A 633 9.18 8.07 37.23
N ILE A 634 8.62 6.99 36.69
CA ILE A 634 7.47 7.09 35.77
C ILE A 634 6.32 7.84 36.46
N ASN A 635 6.03 7.53 37.72
CA ASN A 635 5.00 8.21 38.49
C ASN A 635 5.25 9.70 38.61
N CYS A 636 6.46 10.12 39.00
CA CYS A 636 6.86 11.53 39.04
C CYS A 636 6.58 12.22 37.70
N PHE A 637 7.01 11.62 36.59
CA PHE A 637 6.86 12.22 35.28
C PHE A 637 5.43 12.17 34.72
N VAL A 638 4.63 11.16 35.07
CA VAL A 638 3.19 11.07 34.80
C VAL A 638 2.46 12.18 35.55
N ASN A 639 2.71 12.34 36.85
CA ASN A 639 2.04 13.34 37.67
C ASN A 639 2.37 14.78 37.24
N ILE A 640 3.62 15.06 36.85
CA ILE A 640 3.97 16.37 36.28
C ILE A 640 3.19 16.64 34.99
N ILE A 641 3.21 15.71 34.02
CA ILE A 641 2.54 15.96 32.73
C ILE A 641 1.01 15.94 32.85
N PHE A 642 0.44 15.12 33.73
CA PHE A 642 -1.00 15.09 34.00
C PHE A 642 -1.46 16.38 34.67
N THR A 643 -0.68 16.93 35.59
CA THR A 643 -1.02 18.21 36.22
C THR A 643 -0.98 19.35 35.19
N LEU A 644 0.04 19.40 34.33
CA LEU A 644 0.15 20.42 33.28
C LEU A 644 -0.93 20.28 32.20
N ALA A 645 -1.31 19.04 31.86
CA ALA A 645 -2.28 18.75 30.80
C ALA A 645 -3.72 18.87 31.28
N LEU A 646 -4.03 18.18 32.37
CA LEU A 646 -5.37 17.89 32.85
C LEU A 646 -5.71 18.65 34.14
N GLY A 647 -4.73 19.26 34.81
CA GLY A 647 -4.92 19.82 36.15
C GLY A 647 -5.14 18.76 37.23
N LYS A 648 -4.77 17.50 36.96
CA LYS A 648 -5.02 16.34 37.84
C LYS A 648 -3.70 15.69 38.28
N ARG A 649 -3.64 15.28 39.56
CA ARG A 649 -2.63 14.36 40.09
C ARG A 649 -3.25 13.01 40.43
N LEU A 650 -2.49 11.95 40.19
CA LEU A 650 -2.78 10.59 40.63
C LEU A 650 -2.13 10.36 42.01
N PRO A 651 -2.78 9.64 42.93
CA PRO A 651 -2.15 9.16 44.15
C PRO A 651 -0.84 8.41 43.86
N TRP A 652 0.15 8.50 44.76
CA TRP A 652 1.46 7.89 44.51
C TRP A 652 1.38 6.36 44.29
N ASN A 653 0.47 5.66 44.97
CA ASN A 653 0.28 4.22 44.82
C ASN A 653 -0.89 3.85 43.89
N ASP A 654 -1.26 4.72 42.95
CA ASP A 654 -2.35 4.46 42.01
C ASP A 654 -2.00 3.30 41.05
N PRO A 655 -2.87 2.28 40.91
CA PRO A 655 -2.62 1.15 40.01
C PRO A 655 -2.49 1.54 38.53
N ALA A 656 -2.95 2.73 38.13
CA ALA A 656 -2.78 3.26 36.79
C ALA A 656 -1.31 3.41 36.40
N ILE A 657 -0.41 3.69 37.34
CA ILE A 657 1.02 3.87 37.04
C ILE A 657 1.63 2.57 36.49
N GLY A 658 1.42 1.45 37.20
CA GLY A 658 1.88 0.14 36.75
C GLY A 658 1.21 -0.30 35.45
N PHE A 659 -0.08 0.03 35.27
CA PHE A 659 -0.80 -0.18 34.00
C PHE A 659 -0.14 0.59 32.85
N LEU A 660 0.13 1.90 33.00
CA LEU A 660 0.75 2.72 31.97
C LEU A 660 2.14 2.22 31.59
N LYS A 661 2.99 1.92 32.58
CA LYS A 661 4.33 1.34 32.35
C LYS A 661 4.24 0.04 31.54
N LYS A 662 3.45 -0.92 32.01
CA LYS A 662 3.33 -2.24 31.38
C LYS A 662 2.84 -2.17 29.94
N ASN A 663 1.86 -1.30 29.66
CA ASN A 663 1.34 -1.15 28.30
C ASN A 663 2.33 -0.40 27.39
N PHE A 664 3.06 0.60 27.90
CA PHE A 664 4.09 1.30 27.12
C PHE A 664 5.28 0.38 26.77
N ASP A 665 5.76 -0.39 27.74
CA ASP A 665 6.86 -1.36 27.56
C ASP A 665 6.48 -2.44 26.53
N ALA A 666 5.21 -2.86 26.50
CA ALA A 666 4.70 -3.84 25.54
C ALA A 666 4.44 -3.24 24.15
N ALA A 667 3.85 -2.04 24.08
CA ALA A 667 3.52 -1.39 22.81
C ALA A 667 4.78 -1.02 22.02
N THR A 668 5.87 -0.69 22.70
CA THR A 668 7.11 -0.21 22.10
C THR A 668 7.72 -1.17 21.07
N PRO A 669 7.98 -2.46 21.38
CA PRO A 669 8.42 -3.42 20.36
C PRO A 669 7.40 -3.57 19.24
N SER A 670 6.11 -3.73 19.53
CA SER A 670 5.10 -3.94 18.47
C SER A 670 4.95 -2.76 17.49
N GLN A 671 5.35 -1.55 17.88
CA GLN A 671 5.24 -0.33 17.09
C GLN A 671 6.50 0.07 16.32
N ILE A 672 7.71 -0.26 16.77
CA ILE A 672 8.95 0.24 16.14
C ILE A 672 9.95 -0.88 15.82
N SER A 673 9.77 -2.08 16.36
CA SER A 673 10.66 -3.21 16.09
C SER A 673 10.45 -3.85 14.71
N PRO A 674 11.48 -4.54 14.17
CA PRO A 674 11.33 -5.40 13.00
C PRO A 674 10.23 -6.46 13.16
N GLU A 675 10.01 -6.98 14.37
CA GLU A 675 8.96 -7.97 14.65
C GLU A 675 7.57 -7.40 14.37
N GLY A 676 7.34 -6.13 14.69
CA GLY A 676 6.08 -5.41 14.45
C GLY A 676 5.73 -5.24 12.97
N ILE A 677 6.74 -5.16 12.10
CA ILE A 677 6.55 -4.99 10.65
C ILE A 677 5.66 -6.10 10.08
N ILE A 678 5.63 -7.29 10.69
CA ILE A 678 4.77 -8.39 10.23
C ILE A 678 3.29 -8.02 10.16
N LEU A 679 2.80 -7.17 11.06
CA LEU A 679 1.40 -6.71 11.05
C LEU A 679 1.11 -5.68 9.95
N ASP A 680 2.12 -4.99 9.43
CA ASP A 680 1.96 -4.15 8.23
C ASP A 680 1.88 -4.95 6.94
N ILE A 681 2.57 -6.09 6.90
CA ILE A 681 2.55 -7.00 5.75
C ILE A 681 1.26 -7.81 5.75
N PHE A 682 0.87 -8.31 6.92
CA PHE A 682 -0.28 -9.19 7.10
C PHE A 682 -1.31 -8.59 8.08
N PRO A 683 -1.98 -7.46 7.73
CA PRO A 683 -3.01 -6.85 8.58
C PRO A 683 -4.16 -7.79 8.98
N PHE A 684 -4.40 -8.83 8.18
CA PHE A 684 -5.44 -9.82 8.49
C PHE A 684 -5.13 -10.64 9.76
N LEU A 685 -3.87 -10.75 10.18
CA LEU A 685 -3.51 -11.42 11.45
C LEU A 685 -4.18 -10.74 12.64
N TRP A 686 -4.27 -9.42 12.61
CA TRP A 686 -5.02 -8.64 13.59
C TRP A 686 -6.52 -8.94 13.50
N LYS A 687 -7.11 -8.88 12.29
CA LYS A 687 -8.55 -9.09 12.08
C LYS A 687 -9.03 -10.50 12.46
N MET A 688 -8.14 -11.49 12.38
CA MET A 688 -8.44 -12.88 12.75
C MET A 688 -8.18 -13.18 14.23
N ASN A 689 -7.82 -12.18 15.05
CA ASN A 689 -7.41 -12.37 16.45
C ASN A 689 -6.30 -13.44 16.57
N PHE A 690 -5.31 -13.42 15.68
CA PHE A 690 -4.27 -14.43 15.66
C PHE A 690 -3.49 -14.42 16.98
N PRO A 691 -3.42 -15.56 17.71
CA PRO A 691 -2.84 -15.62 19.05
C PRO A 691 -1.32 -15.52 18.95
N SER A 692 -0.81 -14.30 19.02
CA SER A 692 0.62 -13.98 18.98
C SER A 692 0.95 -12.89 19.99
N LYS A 693 2.19 -12.92 20.50
CA LYS A 693 2.70 -11.90 21.41
C LYS A 693 2.57 -10.49 20.80
N ILE A 694 2.85 -10.34 19.50
CA ILE A 694 2.76 -9.05 18.81
C ILE A 694 1.34 -8.46 18.77
N CYS A 695 0.32 -9.29 18.52
CA CYS A 695 -1.08 -8.84 18.59
C CYS A 695 -1.49 -8.50 20.03
N SER A 696 -1.07 -9.32 21.00
CA SER A 696 -1.34 -9.03 22.43
C SER A 696 -0.69 -7.73 22.89
N ASP A 697 0.55 -7.48 22.47
CA ASP A 697 1.29 -6.27 22.81
C ASP A 697 0.74 -5.02 22.11
N LEU A 698 0.25 -5.16 20.88
CA LEU A 698 -0.46 -4.07 20.19
C LEU A 698 -1.80 -3.75 20.88
N GLN A 699 -2.57 -4.78 21.30
CA GLN A 699 -3.83 -4.60 22.02
C GLN A 699 -3.63 -3.84 23.34
N LYS A 700 -2.57 -4.14 24.09
CA LYS A 700 -2.18 -3.40 25.30
C LYS A 700 -2.01 -1.89 25.03
N GLY A 701 -1.37 -1.52 23.92
CA GLY A 701 -1.27 -0.12 23.50
C GLY A 701 -2.64 0.53 23.24
N LEU A 702 -3.57 -0.21 22.62
CA LEU A 702 -4.94 0.27 22.39
C LEU A 702 -5.74 0.43 23.68
N ASP A 703 -5.54 -0.48 24.64
CA ASP A 703 -6.18 -0.42 25.95
C ASP A 703 -5.70 0.82 26.73
N ALA A 704 -4.41 1.16 26.64
CA ALA A 704 -3.87 2.40 27.20
C ALA A 704 -4.48 3.65 26.55
N ASN A 705 -4.60 3.69 25.22
CA ASN A 705 -5.26 4.80 24.52
C ASN A 705 -6.72 4.96 24.93
N LYS A 706 -7.45 3.84 25.08
CA LYS A 706 -8.83 3.85 25.56
C LYS A 706 -8.93 4.41 26.98
N TRP A 707 -7.99 4.03 27.86
CA TRP A 707 -7.92 4.57 29.21
C TRP A 707 -7.66 6.08 29.21
N PHE A 708 -6.68 6.58 28.44
CA PHE A 708 -6.44 8.02 28.34
C PHE A 708 -7.63 8.79 27.78
N LYS A 709 -8.32 8.24 26.77
CA LYS A 709 -9.53 8.85 26.23
C LYS A 709 -10.60 9.01 27.32
N ASN A 710 -10.81 8.00 28.14
CA ASN A 710 -11.78 8.08 29.24
C ASN A 710 -11.39 9.16 30.25
N GLU A 711 -10.10 9.26 30.61
CA GLU A 711 -9.61 10.32 31.49
C GLU A 711 -9.84 11.71 30.88
N ILE A 712 -9.57 11.89 29.58
CA ILE A 712 -9.83 13.16 28.87
C ILE A 712 -11.33 13.49 28.89
N ASP A 713 -12.19 12.53 28.54
CA ASP A 713 -13.64 12.72 28.52
C ASP A 713 -14.17 13.12 29.91
N GLU A 714 -13.69 12.48 30.99
CA GLU A 714 -14.06 12.83 32.37
C GLU A 714 -13.60 14.24 32.76
N GLN A 715 -12.37 14.63 32.38
CA GLN A 715 -11.87 15.98 32.67
C GLN A 715 -12.67 17.05 31.93
N LEU A 716 -13.07 16.80 30.69
CA LEU A 716 -13.84 17.77 29.90
C LEU A 716 -15.26 18.01 30.42
N LYS A 717 -15.84 17.10 31.23
CA LYS A 717 -17.16 17.32 31.86
C LYS A 717 -17.19 18.50 32.82
N THR A 718 -16.04 18.86 33.39
CA THR A 718 -15.89 19.92 34.39
C THR A 718 -15.17 21.15 33.81
N PHE A 719 -15.18 21.29 32.49
CA PHE A 719 -14.55 22.38 31.77
C PHE A 719 -15.23 23.74 32.04
N GLU A 720 -14.41 24.76 32.33
CA GLU A 720 -14.84 26.16 32.47
C GLU A 720 -13.97 27.07 31.60
N ALA A 721 -14.58 27.76 30.64
CA ALA A 721 -13.85 28.52 29.60
C ALA A 721 -12.94 29.65 30.13
N ASN A 722 -13.24 30.21 31.31
CA ASN A 722 -12.49 31.31 31.90
C ASN A 722 -11.46 30.86 32.95
N LYS A 723 -11.35 29.55 33.21
CA LYS A 723 -10.48 28.99 34.26
C LYS A 723 -9.80 27.70 33.78
N PRO A 724 -8.92 27.78 32.76
CA PRO A 724 -8.24 26.60 32.23
C PRO A 724 -7.37 25.96 33.32
N ARG A 725 -7.55 24.66 33.55
CA ARG A 725 -6.79 23.89 34.56
C ARG A 725 -5.47 23.34 34.03
N GLY A 726 -5.40 23.17 32.71
CA GLY A 726 -4.23 22.67 31.99
C GLY A 726 -4.40 22.86 30.48
N TYR A 727 -3.42 22.42 29.70
CA TYR A 727 -3.44 22.64 28.26
C TYR A 727 -4.54 21.85 27.51
N LEU A 728 -5.15 20.81 28.11
CA LEU A 728 -6.34 20.16 27.55
C LEU A 728 -7.51 21.15 27.47
N ASP A 729 -7.77 21.92 28.52
CA ASP A 729 -8.85 22.92 28.52
C ASP A 729 -8.59 23.98 27.46
N LEU A 730 -7.32 24.36 27.26
CA LEU A 730 -6.93 25.30 26.19
C LEU A 730 -7.11 24.69 24.79
N PHE A 731 -6.79 23.40 24.60
CA PHE A 731 -7.11 22.70 23.36
C PHE A 731 -8.61 22.65 23.10
N TYR A 732 -9.41 22.38 24.15
CA TYR A 732 -10.85 22.31 24.04
C TYR A 732 -11.48 23.67 23.79
N GLN A 733 -10.98 24.72 24.41
CA GLN A 733 -11.39 26.09 24.14
C GLN A 733 -11.11 26.50 22.70
N GLU A 734 -9.93 26.18 22.17
CA GLU A 734 -9.62 26.45 20.76
C GLU A 734 -10.51 25.63 19.83
N TYR A 735 -10.71 24.34 20.12
CA TYR A 735 -11.64 23.49 19.40
C TYR A 735 -13.04 24.12 19.32
N LEU A 736 -13.58 24.61 20.45
CA LEU A 736 -14.87 25.30 20.50
C LEU A 736 -14.87 26.63 19.73
N ASN A 737 -13.78 27.38 19.75
CA ASN A 737 -13.64 28.63 19.00
C ASN A 737 -13.59 28.37 17.49
N GLU A 738 -12.83 27.38 17.05
CA GLU A 738 -12.75 26.98 15.64
C GLU A 738 -14.08 26.44 15.11
N GLN A 739 -14.89 25.77 15.95
CA GLN A 739 -16.23 25.35 15.53
C GLN A 739 -17.13 26.53 15.13
N LYS A 740 -16.90 27.73 15.70
CA LYS A 740 -17.65 28.97 15.39
C LYS A 740 -17.17 29.66 14.11
N LEU A 741 -15.97 29.35 13.64
CA LEU A 741 -15.39 29.93 12.43
C LEU A 741 -15.79 29.10 11.20
N ASP A 742 -15.94 29.72 10.03
CA ASP A 742 -16.13 28.99 8.77
C ASP A 742 -14.77 28.72 8.11
N SER A 743 -14.01 27.79 8.70
CA SER A 743 -12.68 27.41 8.23
C SER A 743 -12.60 25.92 7.86
N LYS A 744 -11.86 25.62 6.79
CA LYS A 744 -11.50 24.25 6.38
C LYS A 744 -10.40 23.61 7.25
N THR A 745 -9.81 24.36 8.20
CA THR A 745 -8.74 23.88 9.09
C THR A 745 -9.21 23.45 10.48
N LYS A 746 -10.53 23.26 10.69
CA LYS A 746 -11.11 22.90 11.99
C LYS A 746 -10.48 21.65 12.58
N ILE A 747 -10.14 21.73 13.84
CA ILE A 747 -9.78 20.58 14.66
C ILE A 747 -11.05 19.79 14.97
N SER A 748 -11.00 18.49 14.72
CA SER A 748 -12.06 17.56 15.10
C SER A 748 -11.86 17.07 16.53
N TYR A 749 -12.94 16.60 17.17
CA TYR A 749 -12.83 16.01 18.51
C TYR A 749 -11.83 14.83 18.58
N PRO A 750 -11.81 13.88 17.63
CA PRO A 750 -10.78 12.83 17.59
C PRO A 750 -9.35 13.38 17.52
N GLN A 751 -9.12 14.46 16.77
CA GLN A 751 -7.81 15.12 16.71
C GLN A 751 -7.41 15.71 18.06
N LEU A 752 -8.31 16.42 18.75
CA LEU A 752 -8.05 16.95 20.09
C LEU A 752 -7.67 15.83 21.07
N VAL A 753 -8.46 14.75 21.08
CA VAL A 753 -8.23 13.60 21.96
C VAL A 753 -6.86 12.99 21.65
N MET A 754 -6.59 12.65 20.39
CA MET A 754 -5.34 11.99 20.02
C MET A 754 -4.11 12.88 20.23
N MET A 755 -4.21 14.18 19.96
CA MET A 755 -3.14 15.14 20.28
C MET A 755 -2.83 15.15 21.77
N THR A 756 -3.85 15.14 22.63
CA THR A 756 -3.68 15.12 24.09
C THR A 756 -3.06 13.80 24.57
N ILE A 757 -3.53 12.65 24.06
CA ILE A 757 -2.96 11.33 24.38
C ILE A 757 -1.46 11.32 24.03
N GLN A 758 -1.10 11.84 22.85
CA GLN A 758 0.28 11.86 22.40
C GLN A 758 1.19 12.77 23.22
N THR A 759 0.72 13.95 23.63
CA THR A 759 1.51 14.84 24.49
C THR A 759 1.70 14.26 25.89
N LEU A 760 0.69 13.56 26.42
CA LEU A 760 0.80 12.84 27.69
C LEU A 760 1.85 11.73 27.60
N ILE A 761 1.73 10.81 26.64
CA ILE A 761 2.64 9.66 26.48
C ILE A 761 4.08 10.12 26.22
N ALA A 762 4.28 11.01 25.25
CA ALA A 762 5.60 11.54 24.95
C ALA A 762 6.19 12.31 26.14
N GLY A 763 5.35 12.99 26.91
CA GLY A 763 5.73 13.81 28.03
C GLY A 763 6.18 13.04 29.27
N TYR A 764 5.67 11.84 29.57
CA TYR A 764 6.19 11.07 30.71
C TYR A 764 7.30 10.09 30.31
N ALA A 765 7.11 9.32 29.24
CA ALA A 765 7.93 8.14 28.98
C ALA A 765 9.38 8.48 28.63
N THR A 766 9.59 9.54 27.83
CA THR A 766 10.92 9.97 27.37
C THR A 766 11.77 10.48 28.53
N THR A 767 11.28 11.49 29.24
CA THR A 767 11.99 12.11 30.35
C THR A 767 12.17 11.18 31.55
N ALA A 768 11.19 10.30 31.84
CA ALA A 768 11.35 9.28 32.87
C ALA A 768 12.54 8.36 32.56
N THR A 769 12.59 7.83 31.34
CA THR A 769 13.68 6.96 30.89
C THR A 769 15.03 7.69 30.87
N ALA A 770 15.07 8.97 30.49
CA ALA A 770 16.29 9.78 30.53
C ALA A 770 16.82 9.96 31.97
N VAL A 771 15.94 10.21 32.95
CA VAL A 771 16.34 10.26 34.37
C VAL A 771 16.77 8.89 34.88
N THR A 772 16.13 7.80 34.45
CA THR A 772 16.59 6.43 34.78
C THR A 772 18.01 6.19 34.25
N CYS A 773 18.29 6.55 33.00
CA CYS A 773 19.64 6.45 32.43
C CYS A 773 20.64 7.33 33.19
N PHE A 774 20.23 8.55 33.56
CA PHE A 774 21.06 9.44 34.36
C PHE A 774 21.45 8.81 35.70
N ILE A 775 20.50 8.25 36.44
CA ILE A 775 20.79 7.61 37.73
C ILE A 775 21.72 6.41 37.51
N GLN A 776 21.49 5.57 36.50
CA GLN A 776 22.40 4.46 36.17
C GLN A 776 23.83 4.95 35.90
N LEU A 777 23.99 6.04 35.15
CA LEU A 777 25.30 6.64 34.89
C LEU A 777 25.92 7.24 36.15
N MET A 778 25.14 7.90 37.01
CA MET A 778 25.65 8.46 38.28
C MET A 778 26.04 7.39 39.29
N LEU A 779 25.49 6.18 39.18
CA LEU A 779 25.96 5.02 39.92
C LEU A 779 27.33 4.53 39.42
N ARG A 780 27.63 4.73 38.13
CA ARG A 780 28.90 4.33 37.50
C ARG A 780 30.00 5.35 37.69
N TYR A 781 29.62 6.63 37.63
CA TYR A 781 30.48 7.80 37.68
C TYR A 781 30.12 8.66 38.92
N PRO A 782 30.34 8.13 40.14
CA PRO A 782 30.02 8.85 41.38
C PRO A 782 30.76 10.19 41.48
N GLU A 783 31.94 10.33 40.88
CA GLU A 783 32.69 11.58 40.80
C GLU A 783 31.95 12.67 40.02
N ILE A 784 31.22 12.32 38.96
CA ILE A 784 30.37 13.25 38.21
C ILE A 784 29.18 13.68 39.08
N GLN A 785 28.59 12.73 39.81
CA GLN A 785 27.52 13.00 40.77
C GLN A 785 27.97 14.00 41.84
N GLU A 786 29.18 13.85 42.40
CA GLU A 786 29.72 14.78 43.39
C GLU A 786 30.02 16.16 42.79
N LYS A 787 30.57 16.24 41.56
CA LYS A 787 30.80 17.54 40.89
C LYS A 787 29.49 18.31 40.69
N ILE A 788 28.42 17.63 40.26
CA ILE A 788 27.09 18.24 40.11
C ILE A 788 26.56 18.69 41.47
N TYR A 789 26.71 17.86 42.51
CA TYR A 789 26.31 18.23 43.86
C TYR A 789 27.01 19.51 44.33
N HIS A 790 28.33 19.58 44.21
CA HIS A 790 29.10 20.76 44.60
C HIS A 790 28.71 22.00 43.79
N GLU A 791 28.55 21.89 42.47
CA GLU A 791 28.07 23.00 41.64
C GLU A 791 26.71 23.53 42.12
N ILE A 792 25.78 22.65 42.48
CA ILE A 792 24.47 23.04 42.99
C ILE A 792 24.59 23.73 44.36
N ILE A 793 25.40 23.18 45.27
CA ILE A 793 25.57 23.77 46.60
C ILE A 793 26.25 25.14 46.52
N ASP A 794 27.24 25.30 45.65
CA ASP A 794 27.98 26.57 45.52
C ASP A 794 27.10 27.69 44.92
N ASN A 795 26.20 27.34 44.00
CA ASN A 795 25.33 28.33 43.32
C ASN A 795 23.97 28.55 43.99
N VAL A 796 23.40 27.52 44.64
CA VAL A 796 22.02 27.54 45.17
C VAL A 796 21.98 27.34 46.69
N GLY A 797 22.91 26.57 47.24
CA GLY A 797 22.90 26.15 48.64
C GLY A 797 21.92 25.01 48.93
N ASN A 798 21.52 24.88 50.21
CA ASN A 798 20.60 23.84 50.69
C ASN A 798 19.21 24.38 51.10
N ASP A 799 19.00 25.70 51.09
CA ASP A 799 17.77 26.31 51.62
C ASP A 799 16.60 26.26 50.63
N ARG A 800 16.89 26.04 49.34
CA ARG A 800 15.89 25.92 48.26
C ARG A 800 16.38 24.98 47.18
N ARG A 801 15.46 24.47 46.36
CA ARG A 801 15.78 23.66 45.17
C ARG A 801 16.30 24.55 44.02
N PRO A 802 17.05 23.96 43.05
CA PRO A 802 17.38 24.63 41.80
C PRO A 802 16.10 24.98 41.02
N ASN A 803 16.02 26.22 40.55
CA ASN A 803 14.92 26.74 39.74
C ASN A 803 15.38 27.08 38.32
N ILE A 804 14.45 27.41 37.42
CA ILE A 804 14.76 27.65 36.00
C ILE A 804 15.74 28.82 35.81
N ASN A 805 15.72 29.82 36.69
CA ASN A 805 16.63 30.99 36.61
C ASN A 805 18.07 30.62 36.96
N ASP A 806 18.28 29.60 37.78
CA ASP A 806 19.61 29.13 38.15
C ASP A 806 20.34 28.43 37.00
N LYS A 807 19.61 27.98 35.98
CA LYS A 807 20.12 27.16 34.88
C LYS A 807 21.36 27.72 34.18
N ASN A 808 21.44 29.05 34.04
CA ASN A 808 22.58 29.70 33.38
C ASN A 808 23.88 29.63 34.19
N ASN A 809 23.81 29.37 35.50
CA ASN A 809 24.97 29.28 36.40
C ASN A 809 25.39 27.83 36.68
N HIS A 810 24.67 26.84 36.13
CA HIS A 810 24.92 25.41 36.35
C HIS A 810 25.50 24.76 35.09
N HIS A 811 26.72 25.15 34.74
CA HIS A 811 27.37 24.77 33.50
C HIS A 811 27.66 23.26 33.43
N TYR A 812 28.14 22.66 34.50
CA TYR A 812 28.52 21.24 34.58
C TYR A 812 27.29 20.32 34.59
N LEU A 813 26.21 20.68 35.30
CA LEU A 813 24.93 19.98 35.22
C LEU A 813 24.35 20.05 33.81
N MET A 814 24.36 21.22 33.18
CA MET A 814 23.90 21.38 31.80
C MET A 814 24.74 20.56 30.81
N ALA A 815 26.06 20.57 30.98
CA ALA A 815 26.98 19.75 30.21
C ALA A 815 26.68 18.25 30.38
N THR A 816 26.38 17.82 31.62
CA THR A 816 26.01 16.44 31.93
C THR A 816 24.68 16.05 31.28
N ILE A 817 23.67 16.92 31.27
CA ILE A 817 22.38 16.66 30.62
C ILE A 817 22.55 16.52 29.10
N TYR A 818 23.39 17.35 28.48
CA TYR A 818 23.66 17.25 27.04
C TYR A 818 24.46 15.99 26.70
N GLU A 819 25.45 15.64 27.54
CA GLU A 819 26.19 14.39 27.39
C GLU A 819 25.29 13.17 27.61
N LEU A 820 24.36 13.21 28.57
CA LEU A 820 23.35 12.17 28.78
C LEU A 820 22.56 11.90 27.50
N LEU A 821 22.03 12.96 26.88
CA LEU A 821 21.23 12.83 25.67
C LEU A 821 22.03 12.34 24.47
N ARG A 822 23.32 12.71 24.37
CA ARG A 822 24.24 12.23 23.33
C ARG A 822 24.59 10.75 23.55
N PHE A 823 25.17 10.45 24.71
CA PHE A 823 25.73 9.16 25.08
C PHE A 823 24.67 8.05 25.04
N THR A 824 23.49 8.31 25.61
CA THR A 824 22.40 7.33 25.57
C THR A 824 21.71 7.29 24.21
N SER A 825 21.86 8.35 23.39
CA SER A 825 21.09 8.54 22.16
C SER A 825 19.62 8.19 22.37
N HIS A 826 19.06 8.81 23.41
CA HIS A 826 17.79 8.47 24.03
C HIS A 826 16.68 8.08 23.05
N VAL A 827 16.56 8.83 21.95
CA VAL A 827 15.82 8.42 20.75
C VAL A 827 16.84 8.18 19.62
N PRO A 828 17.11 6.92 19.22
CA PRO A 828 18.25 6.61 18.36
C PRO A 828 18.03 6.95 16.87
N PHE A 829 16.78 7.11 16.44
CA PHE A 829 16.45 7.49 15.06
C PHE A 829 15.05 8.10 14.91
N SER A 830 14.76 8.68 13.74
CA SER A 830 13.40 9.03 13.31
C SER A 830 13.11 8.54 11.89
N VAL A 831 11.84 8.27 11.59
CA VAL A 831 11.40 7.79 10.26
C VAL A 831 10.68 8.89 9.50
N HIS A 832 11.28 9.35 8.41
CA HIS A 832 10.79 10.40 7.53
C HIS A 832 10.37 9.84 6.17
N LYS A 833 9.69 10.66 5.37
CA LYS A 833 9.32 10.33 3.99
C LYS A 833 9.46 11.56 3.10
N SER A 834 10.04 11.40 1.92
CA SER A 834 10.11 12.48 0.94
C SER A 834 8.72 12.79 0.38
N ILE A 835 8.31 14.05 0.38
CA ILE A 835 6.99 14.49 -0.13
C ILE A 835 7.01 14.88 -1.62
N LYS A 836 8.20 15.03 -2.20
CA LYS A 836 8.46 15.25 -3.63
C LYS A 836 9.79 14.64 -4.03
N ASN A 837 10.07 14.59 -5.34
CA ASN A 837 11.41 14.27 -5.83
C ASN A 837 12.36 15.37 -5.37
N THR A 838 13.50 14.97 -4.78
CA THR A 838 14.49 15.89 -4.20
C THR A 838 15.85 15.19 -4.19
N THR A 839 16.87 15.79 -3.60
CA THR A 839 18.22 15.22 -3.53
C THR A 839 18.73 15.16 -2.10
N LEU A 840 19.62 14.21 -1.82
CA LEU A 840 20.32 14.09 -0.54
C LEU A 840 21.76 13.63 -0.76
N LEU A 841 22.74 14.38 -0.27
CA LEU A 841 24.16 14.09 -0.43
C LEU A 841 24.58 13.83 -1.90
N GLY A 842 23.92 14.52 -2.83
CA GLY A 842 24.15 14.37 -4.27
C GLY A 842 23.48 13.16 -4.92
N TYR A 843 22.67 12.39 -4.18
CA TYR A 843 21.82 11.33 -4.72
C TYR A 843 20.42 11.84 -5.00
N GLU A 844 19.81 11.36 -6.08
CA GLU A 844 18.40 11.59 -6.38
C GLU A 844 17.52 10.74 -5.46
N ILE A 845 16.62 11.42 -4.73
CA ILE A 845 15.68 10.79 -3.81
C ILE A 845 14.26 10.97 -4.36
N PRO A 846 13.64 9.92 -4.92
CA PRO A 846 12.28 9.98 -5.43
C PRO A 846 11.28 10.37 -4.34
N LYS A 847 10.15 10.96 -4.73
CA LYS A 847 8.97 11.15 -3.88
C LYS A 847 8.57 9.81 -3.26
N ASN A 848 8.04 9.87 -2.05
CA ASN A 848 7.57 8.72 -1.27
C ASN A 848 8.66 7.75 -0.81
N THR A 849 9.93 8.15 -0.83
CA THR A 849 11.03 7.35 -0.28
C THR A 849 11.05 7.48 1.24
N THR A 850 11.13 6.36 1.96
CA THR A 850 11.26 6.35 3.43
C THR A 850 12.73 6.57 3.83
N LEU A 851 12.96 7.54 4.71
CA LEU A 851 14.27 7.86 5.27
C LEU A 851 14.30 7.49 6.76
N ILE A 852 15.40 6.91 7.21
CA ILE A 852 15.72 6.69 8.61
C ILE A 852 16.85 7.66 8.95
N THR A 853 16.56 8.71 9.71
CA THR A 853 17.56 9.63 10.24
C THR A 853 18.13 9.03 11.51
N PHE A 854 19.36 8.51 11.42
CA PHE A 854 19.96 7.67 12.45
C PHE A 854 20.90 8.48 13.33
N PHE A 855 20.37 9.00 14.44
CA PHE A 855 21.08 9.88 15.37
C PHE A 855 22.13 9.13 16.19
N TRP A 856 21.86 7.86 16.53
CA TRP A 856 22.79 7.00 17.26
C TRP A 856 24.18 6.97 16.60
N GLY A 857 24.23 6.71 15.29
CA GLY A 857 25.49 6.64 14.54
C GLY A 857 26.22 7.96 14.49
N LEU A 858 25.50 9.09 14.46
CA LEU A 858 26.10 10.43 14.54
C LEU A 858 26.68 10.72 15.92
N HIS A 859 25.90 10.45 16.98
CA HIS A 859 26.28 10.72 18.37
C HIS A 859 27.48 9.87 18.82
N HIS A 860 27.73 8.74 18.14
CA HIS A 860 28.83 7.83 18.40
C HIS A 860 29.88 7.79 17.28
N ASP A 861 29.86 8.74 16.35
CA ASP A 861 30.93 8.89 15.36
C ASP A 861 32.18 9.44 16.04
N GLU A 862 33.23 8.61 16.13
CA GLU A 862 34.50 8.95 16.78
C GLU A 862 35.19 10.16 16.13
N LYS A 863 34.89 10.48 14.86
CA LYS A 863 35.41 11.67 14.18
C LYS A 863 34.77 12.96 14.68
N ILE A 864 33.57 12.88 15.24
CA ILE A 864 32.82 14.02 15.78
C ILE A 864 32.94 14.06 17.30
N PHE A 865 32.86 12.90 17.95
CA PHE A 865 32.94 12.73 19.40
C PHE A 865 34.04 11.71 19.74
N PRO A 866 35.30 12.15 19.99
CA PRO A 866 36.40 11.25 20.35
C PRO A 866 36.10 10.43 21.60
N GLU A 867 36.42 9.13 21.64
CA GLU A 867 36.00 8.22 22.74
C GLU A 867 34.47 8.23 22.98
N PRO A 868 33.64 7.98 21.96
CA PRO A 868 32.20 8.26 22.00
C PRO A 868 31.42 7.47 23.06
N TYR A 869 31.93 6.30 23.47
CA TYR A 869 31.37 5.42 24.49
C TYR A 869 31.93 5.67 25.90
N LYS A 870 32.66 6.78 26.13
CA LYS A 870 32.94 7.29 27.47
C LYS A 870 32.03 8.47 27.76
N PHE A 871 31.35 8.41 28.90
CA PHE A 871 30.49 9.48 29.38
C PHE A 871 31.36 10.65 29.90
N LYS A 872 31.43 11.74 29.13
CA LYS A 872 32.31 12.88 29.43
C LYS A 872 31.53 14.20 29.31
N PRO A 873 30.95 14.72 30.41
CA PRO A 873 30.30 16.03 30.42
C PRO A 873 31.19 17.14 29.87
N GLU A 874 32.50 17.06 30.08
CA GLU A 874 33.50 18.03 29.64
C GLU A 874 33.47 18.32 28.13
N ARG A 875 32.86 17.47 27.29
CA ARG A 875 32.63 17.76 25.85
C ARG A 875 31.78 18.99 25.58
N TYR A 876 30.97 19.38 26.55
CA TYR A 876 30.05 20.50 26.48
C TYR A 876 30.49 21.66 27.38
N LEU A 877 31.77 21.68 27.76
CA LEU A 877 32.39 22.80 28.47
C LEU A 877 33.50 23.41 27.59
N GLU A 878 33.59 24.73 27.62
CA GLU A 878 34.73 25.47 27.10
C GLU A 878 35.93 25.35 28.08
N GLU A 879 37.13 25.77 27.67
CA GLU A 879 38.33 25.71 28.52
C GLU A 879 38.18 26.51 29.85
N ASN A 880 37.33 27.54 29.85
CA ASN A 880 37.03 28.36 31.02
C ASN A 880 35.97 27.72 31.96
N GLY A 881 35.44 26.53 31.62
CA GLY A 881 34.42 25.83 32.39
C GLY A 881 32.98 26.28 32.12
N GLU A 882 32.76 27.21 31.19
CA GLU A 882 31.42 27.63 30.79
C GLU A 882 30.77 26.61 29.84
N PHE A 883 29.43 26.51 29.91
CA PHE A 883 28.68 25.64 29.01
C PHE A 883 28.71 26.16 27.57
N VAL A 884 29.05 25.28 26.62
CA VAL A 884 29.27 25.66 25.22
C VAL A 884 28.07 26.35 24.56
N ALA A 885 28.36 27.40 23.79
CA ALA A 885 27.35 28.19 23.10
C ALA A 885 26.57 27.37 22.04
N PRO A 886 25.31 27.73 21.70
CA PRO A 886 24.49 26.99 20.72
C PRO A 886 25.16 26.75 19.36
N GLY A 887 26.09 27.62 18.96
CA GLY A 887 26.84 27.51 17.71
C GLY A 887 27.99 26.50 17.72
N HIS A 888 28.37 25.97 18.88
CA HIS A 888 29.52 25.07 19.05
C HIS A 888 29.35 23.75 18.27
N PRO A 889 30.41 23.19 17.67
CA PRO A 889 30.31 21.98 16.84
C PRO A 889 29.61 20.79 17.52
N CYS A 890 29.92 20.50 18.79
CA CYS A 890 29.29 19.39 19.51
C CYS A 890 27.78 19.59 19.70
N ARG A 891 27.30 20.84 19.89
CA ARG A 891 25.88 21.16 19.98
C ARG A 891 25.18 21.07 18.63
N LYS A 892 25.85 21.46 17.54
CA LYS A 892 25.34 21.30 16.17
C LYS A 892 25.25 19.83 15.73
N ALA A 893 26.03 18.95 16.36
CA ALA A 893 26.02 17.51 16.11
C ALA A 893 25.09 16.72 17.05
N LEU A 894 24.38 17.38 17.96
CA LEU A 894 23.42 16.74 18.87
C LEU A 894 21.99 16.82 18.31
N PHE A 895 21.46 15.69 17.84
CA PHE A 895 20.10 15.56 17.29
C PHE A 895 19.14 14.83 18.24
N ALA A 896 19.34 14.95 19.56
CA ALA A 896 18.51 14.29 20.58
C ALA A 896 17.00 14.61 20.49
N PHE A 897 16.65 15.75 19.89
CA PHE A 897 15.26 16.19 19.68
C PHE A 897 14.86 16.24 18.19
N GLY A 898 15.69 15.66 17.31
CA GLY A 898 15.58 15.86 15.87
C GLY A 898 15.85 17.31 15.46
N ALA A 899 15.35 17.73 14.30
CA ALA A 899 15.54 19.08 13.77
C ALA A 899 14.46 19.49 12.75
N GLY A 900 14.42 20.80 12.44
CA GLY A 900 13.55 21.39 11.41
C GLY A 900 12.05 21.26 11.66
N ARG A 901 11.27 21.05 10.60
CA ARG A 901 9.78 21.00 10.67
C ARG A 901 9.26 19.94 11.64
N ARG A 902 10.03 18.88 11.86
CA ARG A 902 9.70 17.75 12.74
C ARG A 902 10.49 17.75 14.06
N VAL A 903 11.16 18.86 14.42
CA VAL A 903 11.76 19.00 15.75
C VAL A 903 10.73 18.72 16.84
N CYS A 904 11.19 18.06 17.91
CA CYS A 904 10.38 17.66 19.06
C CYS A 904 9.50 18.80 19.53
N LEU A 905 8.21 18.51 19.73
CA LEU A 905 7.27 19.50 20.26
C LEU A 905 7.67 19.94 21.66
N GLY A 906 8.10 19.00 22.52
CA GLY A 906 8.37 19.23 23.94
C GLY A 906 9.84 19.47 24.28
N GLU A 907 10.70 19.91 23.36
CA GLU A 907 12.14 20.09 23.62
C GLU A 907 12.41 20.99 24.84
N THR A 908 11.80 22.18 24.86
CA THR A 908 11.98 23.16 25.96
C THR A 908 11.49 22.58 27.29
N LEU A 909 10.32 21.94 27.27
CA LEU A 909 9.72 21.28 28.44
C LEU A 909 10.64 20.18 28.98
N ALA A 910 11.15 19.31 28.11
CA ALA A 910 12.01 18.20 28.50
C ALA A 910 13.33 18.68 29.10
N LYS A 911 14.01 19.65 28.46
CA LYS A 911 15.28 20.18 28.97
C LYS A 911 15.15 20.82 30.35
N ASN A 912 14.08 21.58 30.59
CA ASN A 912 13.85 22.21 31.88
C ASN A 912 13.43 21.19 32.95
N ARG A 913 12.62 20.18 32.60
CA ARG A 913 12.28 19.10 33.53
C ARG A 913 13.48 18.26 33.93
N LEU A 914 14.34 17.92 32.98
CA LEU A 914 15.58 17.21 33.27
C LEU A 914 16.45 18.03 34.23
N PHE A 915 16.61 19.33 33.98
CA PHE A 915 17.34 20.23 34.89
C PHE A 915 16.77 20.24 36.30
N LEU A 916 15.47 20.52 36.45
CA LEU A 916 14.80 20.63 37.76
C LEU A 916 14.84 19.31 38.54
N VAL A 917 14.44 18.20 37.90
CA VAL A 917 14.34 16.90 38.57
C VAL A 917 15.72 16.35 38.89
N ILE A 918 16.68 16.39 37.96
CA ILE A 918 18.05 15.92 38.22
C ILE A 918 18.73 16.78 39.28
N GLY A 919 18.62 18.11 39.15
CA GLY A 919 19.18 19.05 40.12
C GLY A 919 18.66 18.78 41.53
N ALA A 920 17.34 18.68 41.69
CA ALA A 920 16.73 18.39 42.98
C ALA A 920 17.14 17.00 43.53
N LEU A 921 17.19 15.97 42.69
CA LEU A 921 17.59 14.62 43.11
C LEU A 921 19.04 14.59 43.60
N VAL A 922 19.98 15.17 42.85
CA VAL A 922 21.41 15.19 43.21
C VAL A 922 21.67 16.07 44.42
N GLN A 923 20.97 17.20 44.54
CA GLN A 923 21.05 18.08 45.71
C GLN A 923 20.66 17.32 47.00
N ASN A 924 19.56 16.55 46.95
CA ASN A 924 18.98 15.97 48.15
C ASN A 924 19.48 14.55 48.46
N TYR A 925 19.90 13.79 47.44
CA TYR A 925 20.23 12.38 47.58
C TYR A 925 21.55 12.00 46.90
N LYS A 926 22.23 11.05 47.52
CA LYS A 926 23.36 10.31 46.97
C LYS A 926 22.86 8.97 46.47
N PHE A 927 23.10 8.68 45.20
CA PHE A 927 22.69 7.41 44.59
C PHE A 927 23.79 6.37 44.79
N LEU A 928 23.41 5.18 45.26
CA LEU A 928 24.30 4.05 45.51
C LEU A 928 23.71 2.76 44.91
N PRO A 929 24.55 1.79 44.48
CA PRO A 929 24.07 0.52 43.94
C PRO A 929 23.22 -0.26 44.96
N GLY A 930 22.10 -0.83 44.50
CA GLY A 930 21.17 -1.57 45.36
C GLY A 930 21.80 -2.77 46.09
N ASN A 931 22.68 -3.49 45.38
CA ASN A 931 23.26 -4.76 45.85
C ASN A 931 24.61 -4.58 46.56
N GLY A 932 25.07 -3.35 46.78
CA GLY A 932 26.37 -3.05 47.41
C GLY A 932 27.61 -3.45 46.58
N LYS A 933 27.43 -4.06 45.41
CA LYS A 933 28.49 -4.28 44.41
C LYS A 933 28.56 -3.07 43.48
N ASP A 934 29.78 -2.69 43.09
CA ASP A 934 30.02 -1.77 41.98
C ASP A 934 29.26 -2.30 40.75
N ILE A 935 28.60 -1.40 40.00
CA ILE A 935 27.86 -1.78 38.80
C ILE A 935 28.78 -2.15 37.61
N GLY A 936 30.11 -2.19 37.84
CA GLY A 936 31.09 -2.76 36.93
C GLY A 936 31.35 -1.93 35.67
N GLU A 937 32.02 -2.52 34.67
CA GLU A 937 32.12 -1.95 33.31
C GLU A 937 30.80 -2.03 32.52
N ASP A 938 29.73 -2.55 33.12
CA ASP A 938 28.49 -3.00 32.47
C ASP A 938 27.53 -1.86 32.04
N VAL A 939 27.88 -0.58 32.20
CA VAL A 939 27.04 0.53 31.70
C VAL A 939 27.48 0.95 30.31
N ASP A 940 26.99 0.21 29.32
CA ASP A 940 27.16 0.49 27.91
C ASP A 940 25.80 0.78 27.26
N PRO A 941 25.61 1.95 26.62
CA PRO A 941 24.33 2.27 25.99
C PRO A 941 24.01 1.34 24.81
N ARG A 942 25.00 0.58 24.29
CA ARG A 942 24.79 -0.48 23.28
C ARG A 942 23.98 -1.65 23.81
N ASP A 943 23.96 -1.86 25.12
CA ASP A 943 23.23 -2.96 25.75
C ASP A 943 21.78 -2.57 26.13
N TYR A 944 21.40 -1.31 25.87
CA TYR A 944 20.05 -0.84 26.14
C TYR A 944 19.04 -1.49 25.20
N LYS A 945 17.90 -1.90 25.77
CA LYS A 945 16.82 -2.54 25.01
C LYS A 945 16.26 -1.56 23.99
N PHE A 946 16.15 -2.02 22.74
CA PHE A 946 15.64 -1.23 21.65
C PHE A 946 14.14 -0.94 21.79
N GLY A 947 13.77 0.27 21.42
CA GLY A 947 12.40 0.76 21.49
C GLY A 947 12.24 2.16 20.89
N ILE A 948 11.11 2.81 21.18
CA ILE A 948 10.91 4.23 20.88
C ILE A 948 11.99 5.06 21.57
N VAL A 949 12.32 4.67 22.80
CA VAL A 949 13.45 5.15 23.58
C VAL A 949 14.32 3.95 23.97
N LEU A 950 15.64 4.14 24.02
CA LEU A 950 16.55 3.11 24.51
C LEU A 950 16.42 3.00 26.03
N ASN A 951 16.14 1.79 26.51
CA ASN A 951 15.78 1.54 27.90
C ASN A 951 16.89 0.74 28.62
N PRO A 952 17.46 1.25 29.73
CA PRO A 952 18.51 0.56 30.50
C PRO A 952 18.00 -0.64 31.31
N GLY A 953 16.70 -0.90 31.33
CA GLY A 953 16.08 -1.95 32.14
C GLY A 953 15.73 -1.49 33.56
N ASP A 954 15.37 -2.46 34.41
CA ASP A 954 15.02 -2.18 35.79
C ASP A 954 16.27 -1.86 36.61
N LEU A 955 16.22 -0.75 37.34
CA LEU A 955 17.34 -0.19 38.08
C LEU A 955 17.11 -0.37 39.58
N ASN A 956 17.90 -1.25 40.20
CA ASN A 956 17.90 -1.43 41.65
C ASN A 956 18.88 -0.46 42.33
N VAL A 957 18.37 0.46 43.12
CA VAL A 957 19.15 1.59 43.68
C VAL A 957 18.88 1.76 45.17
N ARG A 958 19.86 2.32 45.87
CA ARG A 958 19.72 2.90 47.21
C ARG A 958 19.92 4.40 47.08
N MET A 959 19.04 5.19 47.68
CA MET A 959 19.19 6.64 47.75
C MET A 959 19.38 7.04 49.21
N ILE A 960 20.50 7.70 49.50
CA ILE A 960 20.84 8.16 50.85
C ILE A 960 20.74 9.67 50.86
N ARG A 961 19.98 10.23 51.81
CA ARG A 961 19.83 11.68 51.93
C ARG A 961 21.18 12.33 52.23
N ARG A 962 21.58 13.36 51.47
CA ARG A 962 22.91 13.98 51.57
C ARG A 962 23.07 14.84 52.82
N ASN A 963 22.05 15.62 53.18
CA ASN A 963 21.95 16.31 54.47
C ASN A 963 20.49 16.71 54.72
N GLY A 964 19.97 16.40 55.91
CA GLY A 964 18.60 16.68 56.31
C GLY A 964 18.44 18.05 56.95
N LYS A 965 17.46 18.81 56.46
CA LYS A 965 16.43 19.37 57.35
C LYS A 965 15.08 18.88 56.81
N THR A 966 14.33 18.31 57.74
CA THR A 966 12.91 17.92 57.66
C THR A 966 12.05 19.00 57.04
#